data_AF-A0A2V7FBV3-F1
#
_entry.id   AF-A0A2V7FBV3-F1
#
_cell.length_a   1.000
_cell.length_b   1.000
_cell.length_c   1.000
_cell.angle_alpha   90.00
_cell.angle_beta   90.00
_cell.angle_gamma   90.00
#
_symmetry.space_group_name_H-M   'P 1'
#
loop_
_entity.id
_entity.type
_entity.pdbx_description
1 polymer ?
#
loop_
_entity_poly.entity_id
_entity_poly.type
_entity_poly.pdbx_seq_one_letter_code
_entity_poly.pdbx_strand_id
1 'polypeptide(L)'
;MTALADVLSRLAREGELYERLPESRVRCYACGHRCLIPPGQRGVCKVRWNDDGRLMVPAGYVAGVQLDPVEKKPFFHAYPGARALSFGMLGCDYHCGYCFQGDTPVLTPTSAVPIRALFEAASDVKLAPGGEVRFPRDVHVISASGEIRQVVRAFRHSYRGDLVAVQPMYLPTVRCTPDHRWFATTDPSRERVEEIPAKDLTPRHFLLLPKPAWPAARITLDVAELLTDVTVTFAIPRTLSPTEVIGIVAASDRGESSRSIGARLGKDASYIRHVRSRVRRGRWVYEKTQGLIVEDDAVRFPNEHRPGIPRHVQLDKPLARLLGFYCAEGSVTRSKTRPNSLRLVFAFAHSEQRARDEVRESLTKVFGVGPQEVRRSTTTAITIGKSSLALLFRALCGKGAAGKRVPAQIFAADTSVQEAFLEAYLEGDGHEYPGGKFSVTTVSRELAYGVALLLLCLGRLPSIYVAAVGAEGRIQGRPVHRQPEQFTVVWYRERGAAQKWRDVGKHFLIPVKSVALQPFDGYVYNLEVEDEHTYLAGFFAVKNCHNALTSQALRDPMMGVPPQDVTPAEIADLAQRHRARILTSTYNEPLITSEWAREVFREGKARGLVCSYVSNGNATPEVLDYLRPWVDLYKVDLKG
;
A
#
# COMPACT_ATOMS: atom_id res chain seq x y z
N MET A 1 9.87 -15.91 -28.51
CA MET A 1 10.19 -16.88 -27.44
C MET A 1 11.55 -16.49 -26.90
N THR A 2 11.63 -16.24 -25.59
CA THR A 2 12.60 -15.38 -24.90
C THR A 2 13.83 -16.16 -24.39
N ALA A 3 14.97 -15.47 -24.27
CA ALA A 3 16.31 -15.97 -23.93
C ALA A 3 16.39 -17.02 -22.81
N LEU A 4 15.48 -17.03 -21.83
CA LEU A 4 15.46 -18.02 -20.75
C LEU A 4 15.09 -19.43 -21.25
N ALA A 5 14.19 -19.55 -22.22
CA ALA A 5 13.85 -20.85 -22.80
C ALA A 5 15.06 -21.47 -23.51
N ASP A 6 15.84 -20.65 -24.21
CA ASP A 6 17.05 -21.09 -24.91
C ASP A 6 18.15 -21.49 -23.92
N VAL A 7 18.35 -20.69 -22.87
CA VAL A 7 19.28 -21.04 -21.77
C VAL A 7 18.87 -22.34 -21.10
N LEU A 8 17.59 -22.50 -20.73
CA LEU A 8 17.11 -23.73 -20.12
C LEU A 8 17.14 -24.92 -21.08
N SER A 9 17.07 -24.68 -22.39
CA SER A 9 17.22 -25.74 -23.40
C SER A 9 18.66 -26.24 -23.49
N ARG A 10 19.65 -25.37 -23.27
CA ARG A 10 21.08 -25.75 -23.13
C ARG A 10 21.36 -26.46 -21.81
N LEU A 11 20.62 -26.12 -20.76
CA LEU A 11 20.72 -26.67 -19.41
C LEU A 11 19.66 -27.75 -19.18
N ALA A 12 19.54 -28.67 -20.15
CA ALA A 12 18.60 -29.77 -20.11
C ALA A 12 19.20 -31.02 -20.74
N ARG A 13 18.62 -32.16 -20.37
CA ARG A 13 19.01 -33.48 -20.85
C ARG A 13 17.79 -34.40 -20.94
N GLU A 14 17.94 -35.55 -21.56
CA GLU A 14 16.90 -36.58 -21.51
C GLU A 14 16.71 -37.07 -20.06
N GLY A 15 15.46 -37.11 -19.61
CA GLY A 15 15.07 -37.60 -18.29
C GLY A 15 14.76 -39.09 -18.27
N GLU A 16 14.51 -39.64 -17.07
CA GLU A 16 14.24 -41.08 -16.88
C GLU A 16 12.79 -41.35 -16.47
N LEU A 17 12.08 -40.34 -15.95
CA LEU A 17 10.73 -40.49 -15.39
C LEU A 17 9.64 -40.34 -16.44
N TYR A 18 9.65 -41.20 -17.46
CA TYR A 18 8.63 -41.16 -18.51
C TYR A 18 8.48 -42.47 -19.29
N GLU A 19 7.35 -42.60 -19.97
CA GLU A 19 7.05 -43.65 -20.94
C GLU A 19 7.00 -43.07 -22.35
N ARG A 20 7.64 -43.77 -23.31
CA ARG A 20 7.53 -43.48 -24.75
C ARG A 20 6.25 -44.10 -25.29
N LEU A 21 5.50 -43.33 -26.07
CA LEU A 21 4.22 -43.73 -26.65
C LEU A 21 4.27 -43.64 -28.19
N PRO A 22 3.31 -44.22 -28.92
CA PRO A 22 3.17 -44.05 -30.37
C PRO A 22 3.15 -42.57 -30.80
N GLU A 23 3.46 -42.31 -32.07
CA GLU A 23 3.50 -40.96 -32.66
C GLU A 23 4.47 -39.98 -31.97
N SER A 24 5.61 -40.49 -31.49
CA SER A 24 6.60 -39.70 -30.74
C SER A 24 6.03 -39.00 -29.50
N ARG A 25 4.90 -39.46 -28.94
CA ARG A 25 4.33 -38.92 -27.71
C ARG A 25 5.09 -39.45 -26.50
N VAL A 26 5.03 -38.71 -25.39
CA VAL A 26 5.59 -39.16 -24.11
C VAL A 26 4.60 -38.97 -22.97
N ARG A 27 4.62 -39.86 -21.99
CA ARG A 27 3.90 -39.71 -20.72
C ARG A 27 4.90 -39.45 -19.60
N CYS A 28 4.87 -38.26 -19.02
CA CYS A 28 5.75 -37.87 -17.91
C CYS A 28 5.22 -38.41 -16.57
N TYR A 29 6.09 -38.96 -15.72
CA TYR A 29 5.76 -39.48 -14.39
C TYR A 29 6.34 -38.65 -13.23
N ALA A 30 6.84 -37.44 -13.51
CA ALA A 30 7.45 -36.61 -12.47
C ALA A 30 6.45 -36.15 -11.38
N CYS A 31 5.17 -36.00 -11.73
CA CYS A 31 4.12 -35.55 -10.82
C CYS A 31 2.74 -36.08 -11.23
N GLY A 32 1.74 -35.91 -10.37
CA GLY A 32 0.39 -36.44 -10.49
C GLY A 32 -0.38 -35.94 -11.71
N HIS A 33 0.09 -34.89 -12.38
CA HIS A 33 -0.47 -34.47 -13.67
C HIS A 33 -0.28 -35.49 -14.80
N ARG A 34 0.68 -36.42 -14.67
CA ARG A 34 0.97 -37.49 -15.62
C ARG A 34 0.89 -37.04 -17.10
N CYS A 35 1.51 -35.89 -17.40
CA CYS A 35 1.27 -35.18 -18.66
C CYS A 35 1.53 -36.09 -19.88
N LEU A 36 0.55 -36.17 -20.77
CA LEU A 36 0.70 -36.70 -22.12
C LEU A 36 1.18 -35.56 -23.03
N ILE A 37 2.44 -35.59 -23.43
CA ILE A 37 3.11 -34.48 -24.11
C ILE A 37 3.34 -34.87 -25.59
N PRO A 38 2.67 -34.21 -26.56
CA PRO A 38 2.95 -34.39 -27.98
C PRO A 38 4.37 -33.93 -28.36
N PRO A 39 4.95 -34.40 -29.48
CA PRO A 39 6.25 -33.94 -29.95
C PRO A 39 6.28 -32.41 -30.12
N GLY A 40 7.35 -31.76 -29.68
CA GLY A 40 7.54 -30.31 -29.69
C GLY A 40 6.78 -29.54 -28.61
N GLN A 41 6.00 -30.21 -27.76
CA GLN A 41 5.20 -29.57 -26.72
C GLN A 41 5.85 -29.65 -25.34
N ARG A 42 5.42 -28.76 -24.43
CA ARG A 42 5.87 -28.71 -23.03
C ARG A 42 4.78 -29.26 -22.10
N GLY A 43 5.20 -29.91 -21.01
CA GLY A 43 4.30 -30.33 -19.93
C GLY A 43 3.73 -29.14 -19.16
N VAL A 44 2.83 -29.40 -18.19
CA VAL A 44 2.15 -28.35 -17.41
C VAL A 44 3.13 -27.41 -16.71
N CYS A 45 4.27 -27.95 -16.24
CA CYS A 45 5.31 -27.19 -15.56
C CYS A 45 6.18 -26.31 -16.46
N LYS A 46 5.99 -26.41 -17.78
CA LYS A 46 6.74 -25.76 -18.86
C LYS A 46 8.24 -26.07 -18.93
N VAL A 47 8.88 -26.53 -17.87
CA VAL A 47 10.33 -26.84 -17.89
C VAL A 47 10.67 -28.25 -18.38
N ARG A 48 9.69 -29.14 -18.46
CA ARG A 48 9.81 -30.45 -19.12
C ARG A 48 9.12 -30.43 -20.48
N TRP A 49 9.73 -30.99 -21.52
CA TRP A 49 9.16 -31.00 -22.87
C TRP A 49 9.55 -32.22 -23.67
N ASN A 50 8.78 -32.50 -24.72
CA ASN A 50 9.01 -33.62 -25.60
C ASN A 50 9.78 -33.16 -26.86
N ASP A 51 11.00 -33.65 -27.01
CA ASP A 51 11.82 -33.49 -28.21
C ASP A 51 11.81 -34.80 -29.01
N ASP A 52 10.81 -34.92 -29.89
CA ASP A 52 10.60 -36.07 -30.79
C ASP A 52 10.73 -37.45 -30.11
N GLY A 53 9.91 -37.68 -29.08
CA GLY A 53 9.87 -38.92 -28.31
C GLY A 53 10.87 -38.98 -27.14
N ARG A 54 11.67 -37.93 -26.93
CA ARG A 54 12.59 -37.79 -25.79
C ARG A 54 12.07 -36.74 -24.81
N LEU A 55 11.86 -37.12 -23.54
CA LEU A 55 11.47 -36.16 -22.52
C LEU A 55 12.71 -35.41 -22.03
N MET A 56 12.81 -34.12 -22.35
CA MET A 56 13.86 -33.25 -21.88
C MET A 56 13.50 -32.64 -20.51
N VAL A 57 14.46 -32.64 -19.58
CA VAL A 57 14.30 -32.21 -18.19
C VAL A 57 15.43 -31.26 -17.77
N PRO A 58 15.18 -30.35 -16.80
CA PRO A 58 16.20 -29.42 -16.30
C PRO A 58 17.43 -30.12 -15.68
N ALA A 59 18.63 -29.59 -15.92
CA ALA A 59 19.88 -30.09 -15.33
C ALA A 59 20.97 -29.00 -15.28
N GLY A 60 21.94 -29.13 -14.38
CA GLY A 60 23.17 -28.32 -14.40
C GLY A 60 23.01 -26.88 -13.90
N TYR A 61 21.93 -26.56 -13.19
CA TYR A 61 21.73 -25.22 -12.64
C TYR A 61 20.88 -25.22 -11.37
N VAL A 62 20.87 -24.06 -10.69
CA VAL A 62 19.93 -23.72 -9.62
C VAL A 62 19.35 -22.33 -9.84
N ALA A 63 18.11 -22.11 -9.40
CA ALA A 63 17.46 -20.81 -9.38
C ALA A 63 17.72 -20.06 -8.07
N GLY A 64 17.96 -20.80 -6.98
CA GLY A 64 18.27 -20.24 -5.68
C GLY A 64 18.91 -21.28 -4.78
N VAL A 65 19.80 -20.80 -3.91
CA VAL A 65 20.45 -21.59 -2.86
C VAL A 65 20.43 -20.77 -1.57
N GLN A 66 20.03 -21.38 -0.47
CA GLN A 66 20.03 -20.72 0.85
C GLN A 66 20.43 -21.71 1.92
N LEU A 67 21.04 -21.19 2.97
CA LEU A 67 21.41 -21.95 4.14
C LEU A 67 20.48 -21.55 5.29
N ASP A 68 19.63 -22.47 5.71
CA ASP A 68 18.62 -22.26 6.74
C ASP A 68 18.76 -23.31 7.86
N PRO A 69 18.26 -23.06 9.08
CA PRO A 69 18.07 -24.12 10.07
C PRO A 69 17.05 -25.15 9.57
N VAL A 70 17.23 -26.42 9.94
CA VAL A 70 16.36 -27.53 9.47
C VAL A 70 14.90 -27.37 9.92
N GLU A 71 14.66 -26.63 10.99
CA GLU A 71 13.34 -26.28 11.53
C GLU A 71 12.50 -25.47 10.53
N LYS A 72 13.15 -24.73 9.62
CA LYS A 72 12.46 -24.03 8.53
C LYS A 72 11.93 -24.99 7.44
N LYS A 73 12.40 -26.25 7.43
CA LYS A 73 11.93 -27.35 6.56
C LYS A 73 10.97 -28.30 7.29
N PRO A 74 10.24 -27.78 8.27
CA PRO A 74 9.53 -28.49 9.34
C PRO A 74 10.07 -29.82 9.87
N PHE A 75 11.39 -30.09 9.83
CA PHE A 75 11.96 -31.32 10.39
C PHE A 75 12.44 -31.14 11.83
N PHE A 76 11.59 -30.61 12.71
CA PHE A 76 11.93 -30.26 14.10
C PHE A 76 12.54 -31.39 14.93
N HIS A 77 12.24 -32.64 14.59
CA HIS A 77 12.72 -33.83 15.31
C HIS A 77 13.85 -34.57 14.59
N ALA A 78 14.15 -34.22 13.32
CA ALA A 78 15.24 -34.82 12.57
C ALA A 78 16.39 -33.82 12.48
N TYR A 79 17.42 -34.05 13.31
CA TYR A 79 18.62 -33.22 13.43
C TYR A 79 18.39 -31.79 13.97
N PRO A 80 17.81 -31.62 15.17
CA PRO A 80 17.57 -30.29 15.75
C PRO A 80 18.83 -29.40 15.74
N GLY A 81 18.67 -28.13 15.37
CA GLY A 81 19.73 -27.12 15.27
C GLY A 81 20.69 -27.31 14.11
N ALA A 82 20.53 -28.36 13.29
CA ALA A 82 21.38 -28.57 12.13
C ALA A 82 21.08 -27.57 11.02
N ARG A 83 22.13 -27.20 10.27
CA ARG A 83 22.01 -26.36 9.08
C ARG A 83 21.66 -27.21 7.87
N ALA A 84 20.71 -26.73 7.07
CA ALA A 84 20.27 -27.31 5.82
C ALA A 84 20.58 -26.36 4.66
N LEU A 85 21.46 -26.79 3.74
CA LEU A 85 21.66 -26.09 2.48
C LEU A 85 20.53 -26.51 1.53
N SER A 86 19.71 -25.54 1.17
CA SER A 86 18.54 -25.71 0.34
C SER A 86 18.80 -25.20 -1.06
N PHE A 87 18.32 -25.91 -2.07
CA PHE A 87 18.39 -25.51 -3.46
C PHE A 87 17.06 -25.76 -4.17
N GLY A 88 16.79 -25.00 -5.22
CA GLY A 88 15.62 -25.17 -6.08
C GLY A 88 15.90 -24.66 -7.48
N MET A 89 15.04 -25.04 -8.42
CA MET A 89 15.22 -24.75 -9.84
C MET A 89 14.07 -23.86 -10.35
N LEU A 90 14.00 -23.65 -11.67
CA LEU A 90 12.92 -22.90 -12.30
C LEU A 90 11.74 -23.83 -12.63
N GLY A 91 10.53 -23.27 -12.68
CA GLY A 91 9.28 -23.95 -12.99
C GLY A 91 8.50 -24.35 -11.74
N CYS A 92 7.27 -24.82 -11.92
CA CYS A 92 6.45 -25.44 -10.87
C CYS A 92 5.37 -26.28 -11.56
N ASP A 93 4.84 -27.34 -10.97
CA ASP A 93 3.68 -28.05 -11.53
C ASP A 93 2.35 -27.34 -11.21
N TYR A 94 2.26 -26.51 -10.17
CA TYR A 94 1.07 -25.68 -9.85
C TYR A 94 1.04 -24.30 -10.51
N HIS A 95 -0.15 -23.81 -10.85
CA HIS A 95 -0.38 -22.46 -11.37
C HIS A 95 -0.71 -21.49 -10.22
N CYS A 96 0.03 -20.38 -10.08
CA CYS A 96 -0.28 -19.35 -9.07
C CYS A 96 -1.06 -18.22 -9.76
N GLY A 97 -2.29 -17.99 -9.30
CA GLY A 97 -3.21 -17.00 -9.86
C GLY A 97 -3.71 -15.98 -8.84
N TYR A 98 -3.11 -15.86 -7.65
CA TYR A 98 -3.66 -15.14 -6.51
C TYR A 98 -3.45 -13.62 -6.59
N CYS A 99 -4.42 -12.83 -7.05
CA CYS A 99 -4.33 -11.36 -7.16
C CYS A 99 -5.65 -10.64 -6.84
N PHE A 100 -5.61 -9.32 -6.71
CA PHE A 100 -6.73 -8.41 -6.47
C PHE A 100 -7.00 -7.47 -7.63
N GLN A 101 -8.24 -6.98 -7.72
CA GLN A 101 -8.57 -5.85 -8.59
C GLN A 101 -7.86 -4.58 -8.12
N GLY A 102 -7.41 -3.72 -9.04
CA GLY A 102 -6.55 -2.57 -8.72
C GLY A 102 -7.13 -1.49 -7.81
N ASP A 103 -8.46 -1.41 -7.67
CA ASP A 103 -9.15 -0.49 -6.75
C ASP A 103 -9.31 -1.05 -5.33
N THR A 104 -8.87 -2.29 -5.09
CA THR A 104 -8.91 -2.93 -3.77
C THR A 104 -8.12 -2.11 -2.77
N PRO A 105 -8.74 -1.62 -1.68
CA PRO A 105 -8.03 -0.85 -0.67
C PRO A 105 -7.13 -1.77 0.16
N VAL A 106 -5.86 -1.39 0.31
CA VAL A 106 -4.88 -2.02 1.19
C VAL A 106 -4.62 -1.09 2.36
N LEU A 107 -4.68 -1.61 3.58
CA LEU A 107 -4.40 -0.79 4.75
C LEU A 107 -2.90 -0.55 4.92
N THR A 108 -2.56 0.71 5.10
CA THR A 108 -1.22 1.21 5.41
C THR A 108 -1.24 1.88 6.78
N PRO A 109 -0.09 2.18 7.39
CA PRO A 109 -0.03 2.90 8.68
C PRO A 109 -0.67 4.29 8.67
N THR A 110 -0.87 4.87 7.48
CA THR A 110 -1.30 6.26 7.31
C THR A 110 -2.68 6.41 6.70
N SER A 111 -3.16 5.40 5.96
CA SER A 111 -4.43 5.43 5.23
C SER A 111 -4.78 4.05 4.64
N ALA A 112 -5.91 3.96 3.94
CA ALA A 112 -6.27 2.85 3.09
C ALA A 112 -6.10 3.25 1.61
N VAL A 113 -5.17 2.60 0.91
CA VAL A 113 -4.71 3.02 -0.42
C VAL A 113 -5.07 1.93 -1.45
N PRO A 114 -5.58 2.25 -2.64
CA PRO A 114 -5.78 1.26 -3.69
C PRO A 114 -4.47 0.52 -4.02
N ILE A 115 -4.52 -0.80 -4.15
CA ILE A 115 -3.32 -1.62 -4.43
C ILE A 115 -2.57 -1.17 -5.70
N ARG A 116 -3.30 -0.64 -6.69
CA ARG A 116 -2.71 -0.02 -7.89
C ARG A 116 -1.82 1.18 -7.55
N ALA A 117 -2.26 2.05 -6.64
CA ALA A 117 -1.49 3.22 -6.25
C ALA A 117 -0.23 2.83 -5.46
N LEU A 118 -0.30 1.77 -4.65
CA LEU A 118 0.89 1.19 -4.00
C LEU A 118 1.89 0.65 -5.02
N PHE A 119 1.40 -0.03 -6.06
CA PHE A 119 2.21 -0.46 -7.18
C PHE A 119 2.85 0.74 -7.91
N GLU A 120 2.06 1.76 -8.24
CA GLU A 120 2.52 2.95 -8.98
C GLU A 120 3.49 3.84 -8.18
N ALA A 121 3.49 3.78 -6.85
CA ALA A 121 4.36 4.56 -5.97
C ALA A 121 5.86 4.23 -6.13
N ALA A 122 6.19 3.05 -6.65
CA ALA A 122 7.57 2.66 -6.90
C ALA A 122 8.04 3.15 -8.29
N SER A 123 9.19 3.84 -8.31
CA SER A 123 9.84 4.33 -9.53
C SER A 123 10.52 3.22 -10.33
N ASP A 124 11.01 2.19 -9.65
CA ASP A 124 11.80 1.12 -10.25
C ASP A 124 10.86 0.10 -10.89
N VAL A 125 10.75 0.17 -12.22
CA VAL A 125 9.92 -0.74 -13.00
C VAL A 125 10.79 -1.77 -13.69
N LYS A 126 10.56 -3.05 -13.36
CA LYS A 126 11.00 -4.16 -14.19
C LYS A 126 9.83 -4.56 -15.09
N LEU A 127 9.89 -4.12 -16.34
CA LEU A 127 8.88 -4.42 -17.35
C LEU A 127 8.89 -5.92 -17.68
N ALA A 128 7.69 -6.46 -17.87
CA ALA A 128 7.49 -7.85 -18.20
C ALA A 128 6.44 -8.07 -19.33
N PRO A 129 6.72 -8.78 -20.44
CA PRO A 129 5.72 -9.52 -21.24
C PRO A 129 4.59 -10.19 -20.44
N GLY A 130 3.49 -9.46 -20.26
CA GLY A 130 2.28 -9.92 -19.57
C GLY A 130 1.99 -9.21 -18.24
N GLY A 131 2.94 -8.44 -17.71
CA GLY A 131 2.82 -7.78 -16.41
C GLY A 131 3.96 -6.82 -16.07
N GLU A 132 4.02 -6.37 -14.83
CA GLU A 132 5.06 -5.48 -14.34
C GLU A 132 5.37 -5.84 -12.88
N VAL A 133 6.65 -5.75 -12.52
CA VAL A 133 7.10 -5.87 -11.14
C VAL A 133 7.79 -4.58 -10.73
N ARG A 134 7.47 -4.10 -9.54
CA ARG A 134 8.06 -2.91 -8.96
C ARG A 134 8.58 -3.18 -7.55
N PHE A 135 9.55 -2.38 -7.14
CA PHE A 135 10.27 -2.54 -5.87
C PHE A 135 10.12 -1.28 -5.01
N PRO A 136 8.98 -1.12 -4.32
CA PRO A 136 8.80 0.04 -3.45
C PRO A 136 9.76 -0.03 -2.27
N ARG A 137 10.45 1.09 -1.97
CA ARG A 137 11.36 1.16 -0.81
C ARG A 137 10.67 1.68 0.45
N ASP A 138 9.73 2.60 0.31
CA ASP A 138 9.11 3.30 1.44
C ASP A 138 7.62 2.97 1.61
N VAL A 139 7.15 1.88 1.00
CA VAL A 139 5.75 1.44 1.12
C VAL A 139 5.61 0.44 2.25
N HIS A 140 4.72 0.75 3.19
CA HIS A 140 4.42 -0.09 4.34
C HIS A 140 2.93 -0.43 4.37
N VAL A 141 2.63 -1.65 4.80
CA VAL A 141 1.27 -2.19 4.94
C VAL A 141 1.08 -2.79 6.32
N ILE A 142 -0.18 -3.00 6.71
CA ILE A 142 -0.53 -3.70 7.95
C ILE A 142 -0.64 -5.20 7.64
N SER A 143 0.02 -6.05 8.43
CA SER A 143 -0.02 -7.52 8.32
C SER A 143 -1.21 -8.14 9.06
N ALA A 144 -1.36 -9.47 8.96
CA ALA A 144 -2.41 -10.22 9.67
C ALA A 144 -2.30 -10.10 11.20
N SER A 145 -1.09 -9.94 11.75
CA SER A 145 -0.89 -9.69 13.18
C SER A 145 -1.24 -8.26 13.63
N GLY A 146 -1.48 -7.34 12.67
CA GLY A 146 -1.66 -5.91 12.93
C GLY A 146 -0.36 -5.11 12.96
N GLU A 147 0.79 -5.75 12.70
CA GLU A 147 2.10 -5.10 12.65
C GLU A 147 2.33 -4.37 11.31
N ILE A 148 3.23 -3.40 11.33
CA ILE A 148 3.64 -2.64 10.15
C ILE A 148 4.77 -3.40 9.47
N ARG A 149 4.61 -3.71 8.18
CA ARG A 149 5.59 -4.44 7.36
C ARG A 149 5.91 -3.71 6.08
N GLN A 150 7.15 -3.80 5.64
CA GLN A 150 7.58 -3.28 4.35
C GLN A 150 7.05 -4.15 3.20
N VAL A 151 6.58 -3.49 2.15
CA VAL A 151 6.31 -4.13 0.86
C VAL A 151 7.65 -4.27 0.14
N VAL A 152 8.08 -5.51 -0.10
CA VAL A 152 9.34 -5.78 -0.81
C VAL A 152 9.16 -5.80 -2.33
N ARG A 153 7.97 -6.20 -2.81
CA ARG A 153 7.62 -6.21 -4.25
C ARG A 153 6.15 -5.91 -4.46
N ALA A 154 5.83 -5.27 -5.58
CA ALA A 154 4.47 -5.10 -6.06
C ALA A 154 4.36 -5.65 -7.49
N PHE A 155 3.30 -6.40 -7.75
CA PHE A 155 3.09 -7.11 -9.02
C PHE A 155 1.82 -6.62 -9.69
N ARG A 156 1.83 -6.60 -11.02
CA ARG A 156 0.64 -6.46 -11.86
C ARG A 156 0.74 -7.42 -13.04
N HIS A 157 -0.35 -8.05 -13.45
CA HIS A 157 -0.40 -8.76 -14.74
C HIS A 157 -1.81 -8.73 -15.33
N SER A 158 -1.92 -8.97 -16.64
CA SER A 158 -3.21 -9.11 -17.30
C SER A 158 -3.89 -10.40 -16.85
N TYR A 159 -5.18 -10.34 -16.58
CA TYR A 159 -6.01 -11.47 -16.17
C TYR A 159 -7.34 -11.40 -16.92
N ARG A 160 -7.72 -12.54 -17.52
CA ARG A 160 -9.00 -12.74 -18.17
C ARG A 160 -9.65 -14.00 -17.61
N GLY A 161 -10.75 -13.82 -16.91
CA GLY A 161 -11.45 -14.89 -16.19
C GLY A 161 -12.35 -14.31 -15.12
N ASP A 162 -12.95 -15.16 -14.30
CA ASP A 162 -13.81 -14.69 -13.22
C ASP A 162 -12.97 -14.19 -12.04
N LEU A 163 -13.38 -13.08 -11.43
CA LEU A 163 -13.01 -12.71 -10.07
C LEU A 163 -14.08 -13.22 -9.11
N VAL A 164 -13.66 -13.57 -7.90
CA VAL A 164 -14.54 -13.79 -6.76
C VAL A 164 -14.77 -12.46 -6.03
N ALA A 165 -16.02 -12.03 -5.99
CA ALA A 165 -16.51 -10.94 -5.15
C ALA A 165 -16.90 -11.50 -3.77
N VAL A 166 -16.04 -11.28 -2.78
CA VAL A 166 -16.29 -11.64 -1.38
C VAL A 166 -16.96 -10.45 -0.69
N GLN A 167 -18.23 -10.60 -0.31
CA GLN A 167 -18.98 -9.58 0.42
C GLN A 167 -19.06 -9.97 1.90
N PRO A 168 -18.34 -9.31 2.81
CA PRO A 168 -18.50 -9.47 4.26
C PRO A 168 -19.73 -8.71 4.76
N MET A 169 -20.23 -9.00 5.97
CA MET A 169 -21.47 -8.37 6.47
C MET A 169 -21.36 -6.87 6.79
N TYR A 170 -20.19 -6.39 7.23
CA TYR A 170 -20.03 -5.03 7.78
C TYR A 170 -19.14 -4.14 6.94
N LEU A 171 -18.36 -4.71 6.02
CA LEU A 171 -17.34 -4.02 5.25
C LEU A 171 -17.63 -4.13 3.74
N PRO A 172 -17.00 -3.29 2.89
CA PRO A 172 -17.24 -3.32 1.46
C PRO A 172 -16.81 -4.64 0.81
N THR A 173 -17.38 -4.95 -0.37
CA THR A 173 -16.94 -6.10 -1.18
C THR A 173 -15.48 -5.97 -1.57
N VAL A 174 -14.74 -7.08 -1.51
CA VAL A 174 -13.39 -7.22 -2.06
C VAL A 174 -13.43 -8.17 -3.26
N ARG A 175 -12.72 -7.82 -4.33
CA ARG A 175 -12.65 -8.61 -5.57
C ARG A 175 -11.25 -9.14 -5.79
N CYS A 176 -11.14 -10.46 -5.89
CA CYS A 176 -9.88 -11.15 -6.06
C CYS A 176 -10.04 -12.33 -7.01
N THR A 177 -8.95 -12.83 -7.54
CA THR A 177 -8.93 -14.06 -8.33
C THR A 177 -9.42 -15.24 -7.47
N PRO A 178 -10.03 -16.28 -8.07
CA PRO A 178 -10.70 -17.38 -7.34
C PRO A 178 -9.82 -18.08 -6.31
N ASP A 179 -8.54 -18.06 -6.59
CA ASP A 179 -7.54 -18.85 -5.94
C ASP A 179 -6.94 -18.07 -4.73
N HIS A 180 -7.13 -16.74 -4.65
CA HIS A 180 -6.52 -15.88 -3.63
C HIS A 180 -6.88 -16.32 -2.20
N ARG A 181 -5.90 -16.43 -1.31
CA ARG A 181 -6.09 -17.01 0.03
C ARG A 181 -6.47 -15.96 1.08
N TRP A 182 -7.52 -16.28 1.82
CA TRP A 182 -8.05 -15.50 2.94
C TRP A 182 -7.87 -16.27 4.24
N PHE A 183 -7.66 -15.57 5.35
CA PHE A 183 -7.69 -16.19 6.68
C PHE A 183 -9.14 -16.24 7.19
N ALA A 184 -9.68 -17.45 7.35
CA ALA A 184 -11.07 -17.63 7.76
C ALA A 184 -11.30 -18.90 8.60
N THR A 185 -12.44 -18.96 9.29
CA THR A 185 -12.88 -20.13 10.08
C THR A 185 -14.37 -20.38 9.91
N THR A 186 -14.81 -21.64 9.99
CA THR A 186 -16.23 -22.00 10.13
C THR A 186 -16.66 -22.17 11.58
N ASP A 187 -15.70 -22.21 12.52
CA ASP A 187 -15.92 -22.27 13.96
C ASP A 187 -15.44 -20.98 14.63
N PRO A 188 -16.32 -19.97 14.78
CA PRO A 188 -15.95 -18.68 15.36
C PRO A 188 -15.82 -18.72 16.89
N SER A 189 -15.97 -19.90 17.53
CA SER A 189 -15.72 -20.08 18.96
C SER A 189 -14.24 -20.33 19.28
N ARG A 190 -13.43 -20.63 18.26
CA ARG A 190 -11.99 -20.86 18.37
C ARG A 190 -11.21 -19.72 17.72
N GLU A 191 -10.03 -19.41 18.24
CA GLU A 191 -9.14 -18.39 17.65
C GLU A 191 -8.45 -18.86 16.35
N ARG A 192 -8.50 -20.17 16.05
CA ARG A 192 -7.78 -20.74 14.90
C ARG A 192 -8.49 -20.40 13.58
N VAL A 193 -7.74 -19.81 12.67
CA VAL A 193 -8.12 -19.55 11.29
C VAL A 193 -7.27 -20.38 10.32
N GLU A 194 -7.82 -20.64 9.14
CA GLU A 194 -7.18 -21.40 8.07
C GLU A 194 -7.09 -20.57 6.78
N GLU A 195 -6.20 -20.96 5.89
CA GLU A 195 -6.00 -20.30 4.59
C GLU A 195 -6.93 -20.88 3.53
N ILE A 196 -8.02 -20.16 3.27
CA ILE A 196 -9.10 -20.62 2.40
C ILE A 196 -9.07 -19.84 1.08
N PRO A 197 -9.04 -20.51 -0.09
CA PRO A 197 -9.18 -19.84 -1.38
C PRO A 197 -10.50 -19.07 -1.46
N ALA A 198 -10.49 -17.93 -2.16
CA ALA A 198 -11.67 -17.10 -2.30
C ALA A 198 -12.87 -17.88 -2.89
N LYS A 199 -12.64 -18.78 -3.84
CA LYS A 199 -13.67 -19.63 -4.47
C LYS A 199 -14.33 -20.62 -3.52
N ASP A 200 -13.65 -20.97 -2.43
CA ASP A 200 -14.12 -21.95 -1.43
C ASP A 200 -14.77 -21.26 -0.22
N LEU A 201 -14.70 -19.92 -0.15
CA LEU A 201 -15.43 -19.16 0.85
C LEU A 201 -16.94 -19.30 0.65
N THR A 202 -17.66 -19.36 1.77
CA THR A 202 -19.13 -19.47 1.80
C THR A 202 -19.68 -18.64 2.96
N PRO A 203 -20.99 -18.36 3.00
CA PRO A 203 -21.61 -17.65 4.13
C PRO A 203 -21.48 -18.33 5.51
N ARG A 204 -20.93 -19.55 5.58
CA ARG A 204 -20.59 -20.22 6.85
C ARG A 204 -19.27 -19.73 7.45
N HIS A 205 -18.43 -19.08 6.64
CA HIS A 205 -17.10 -18.64 7.04
C HIS A 205 -17.12 -17.28 7.74
N PHE A 206 -16.15 -17.09 8.63
CA PHE A 206 -15.81 -15.85 9.29
C PHE A 206 -14.40 -15.46 8.90
N LEU A 207 -14.22 -14.26 8.35
CA LEU A 207 -12.95 -13.69 7.91
C LEU A 207 -12.23 -13.02 9.08
N LEU A 208 -10.90 -13.12 9.10
CA LEU A 208 -10.04 -12.47 10.08
C LEU A 208 -9.86 -10.97 9.76
N LEU A 209 -10.29 -10.12 10.69
CA LEU A 209 -10.14 -8.66 10.66
C LEU A 209 -9.27 -8.23 11.86
N PRO A 210 -7.98 -7.91 11.66
CA PRO A 210 -7.10 -7.53 12.77
C PRO A 210 -7.47 -6.18 13.40
N LYS A 211 -7.08 -6.02 14.68
CA LYS A 211 -7.13 -4.75 15.43
C LYS A 211 -5.70 -4.22 15.60
N PRO A 212 -5.21 -3.34 14.70
CA PRO A 212 -3.85 -2.85 14.77
C PRO A 212 -3.64 -2.06 16.06
N ALA A 213 -2.64 -2.43 16.85
CA ALA A 213 -2.27 -1.73 18.07
C ALA A 213 -0.78 -1.40 18.01
N TRP A 214 -0.47 -0.12 17.81
CA TRP A 214 0.91 0.34 17.71
C TRP A 214 1.36 1.00 19.01
N PRO A 215 2.65 0.98 19.33
CA PRO A 215 3.18 1.66 20.51
C PRO A 215 2.76 3.14 20.51
N ALA A 216 2.07 3.54 21.56
CA ALA A 216 1.62 4.92 21.71
C ALA A 216 2.85 5.84 21.85
N ALA A 217 2.89 6.88 21.01
CA ALA A 217 3.98 7.86 21.02
C ALA A 217 3.44 9.25 21.34
N ARG A 218 4.21 10.00 22.14
CA ARG A 218 4.04 11.45 22.21
C ARG A 218 4.57 12.06 20.92
N ILE A 219 3.68 12.67 20.15
CA ILE A 219 4.01 13.24 18.84
C ILE A 219 4.10 14.75 18.94
N THR A 220 5.24 15.31 18.53
CA THR A 220 5.42 16.74 18.29
C THR A 220 5.49 16.97 16.80
N LEU A 221 4.65 17.86 16.28
CA LEU A 221 4.65 18.24 14.86
C LEU A 221 5.71 19.33 14.64
N ASP A 222 6.63 19.12 13.71
CA ASP A 222 7.46 20.21 13.15
C ASP A 222 6.72 20.82 11.95
N VAL A 223 6.12 21.99 12.18
CA VAL A 223 5.37 22.74 11.16
C VAL A 223 6.28 23.20 10.03
N ALA A 224 7.58 23.43 10.29
CA ALA A 224 8.53 23.80 9.25
C ALA A 224 8.80 22.63 8.31
N GLU A 225 8.93 21.42 8.85
CA GLU A 225 9.07 20.19 8.06
C GLU A 225 7.81 19.95 7.21
N LEU A 226 6.63 19.98 7.83
CA LEU A 226 5.34 19.75 7.16
C LEU A 226 5.04 20.75 6.03
N LEU A 227 5.67 21.94 6.05
CA LEU A 227 5.45 23.01 5.08
C LEU A 227 6.70 23.35 4.26
N THR A 228 7.76 22.54 4.31
CA THR A 228 9.05 22.82 3.64
C THR A 228 8.89 23.07 2.14
N ASP A 229 8.10 22.25 1.45
CA ASP A 229 7.91 22.36 -0.01
C ASP A 229 6.84 23.37 -0.41
N VAL A 230 6.24 24.07 0.55
CA VAL A 230 5.17 25.03 0.29
C VAL A 230 5.76 26.41 0.07
N THR A 231 5.48 26.98 -1.11
CA THR A 231 5.88 28.35 -1.45
C THR A 231 4.68 29.25 -1.67
N VAL A 232 4.87 30.55 -1.45
CA VAL A 232 3.87 31.58 -1.74
C VAL A 232 4.46 32.68 -2.63
N THR A 233 3.75 32.97 -3.72
CA THR A 233 3.95 34.13 -4.59
C THR A 233 3.18 35.35 -4.10
N PHE A 234 3.85 36.48 -3.88
CA PHE A 234 3.16 37.71 -3.49
C PHE A 234 3.63 38.89 -4.33
N ALA A 235 2.71 39.85 -4.53
CA ALA A 235 3.02 41.10 -5.19
C ALA A 235 3.99 41.92 -4.34
N ILE A 236 5.03 42.46 -4.98
CA ILE A 236 5.91 43.47 -4.40
C ILE A 236 5.28 44.83 -4.70
N PRO A 237 4.91 45.64 -3.69
CA PRO A 237 4.45 47.00 -3.92
C PRO A 237 5.55 47.80 -4.62
N ARG A 238 5.27 48.28 -5.84
CA ARG A 238 6.17 49.15 -6.61
C ARG A 238 5.45 50.45 -6.89
N THR A 239 6.18 51.55 -6.79
CA THR A 239 5.67 52.89 -7.11
C THR A 239 5.67 53.19 -8.61
N LEU A 240 6.21 52.30 -9.45
CA LEU A 240 6.30 52.43 -10.90
C LEU A 240 5.61 51.24 -11.53
N SER A 241 4.69 51.49 -12.45
CA SER A 241 4.03 50.47 -13.28
C SER A 241 5.02 49.79 -14.23
N PRO A 242 4.69 48.58 -14.74
CA PRO A 242 5.52 47.90 -15.73
C PRO A 242 5.83 48.79 -16.95
N THR A 243 4.84 49.55 -17.41
CA THR A 243 4.97 50.47 -18.55
C THR A 243 5.95 51.61 -18.28
N GLU A 244 5.90 52.21 -17.08
CA GLU A 244 6.85 53.25 -16.68
C GLU A 244 8.27 52.69 -16.59
N VAL A 245 8.44 51.46 -16.10
CA VAL A 245 9.76 50.82 -16.01
C VAL A 245 10.34 50.51 -17.38
N ILE A 246 9.52 50.02 -18.32
CA ILE A 246 9.91 49.85 -19.73
C ILE A 246 10.30 51.21 -20.34
N GLY A 247 9.50 52.25 -20.06
CA GLY A 247 9.76 53.61 -20.51
C GLY A 247 11.07 54.20 -19.97
N ILE A 248 11.44 53.90 -18.71
CA ILE A 248 12.71 54.31 -18.10
C ILE A 248 13.89 53.69 -18.85
N VAL A 249 13.82 52.39 -19.17
CA VAL A 249 14.90 51.69 -19.89
C VAL A 249 15.02 52.23 -21.31
N ALA A 250 13.91 52.36 -22.05
CA ALA A 250 13.91 52.89 -23.41
C ALA A 250 14.44 54.32 -23.50
N ALA A 251 14.05 55.22 -22.58
CA ALA A 251 14.57 56.58 -22.51
C ALA A 251 16.07 56.62 -22.20
N SER A 252 16.52 55.74 -21.30
CA SER A 252 17.92 55.60 -20.95
C SER A 252 18.79 55.11 -22.11
N ASP A 253 18.26 54.20 -22.93
CA ASP A 253 18.97 53.65 -24.08
C ASP A 253 19.07 54.68 -25.23
N ARG A 254 18.16 55.67 -25.28
CA ARG A 254 18.26 56.85 -26.15
C ARG A 254 19.20 57.95 -25.62
N GLY A 255 19.89 57.73 -24.51
CA GLY A 255 20.85 58.68 -23.94
C GLY A 255 20.26 59.72 -22.97
N GLU A 256 18.98 59.62 -22.59
CA GLU A 256 18.39 60.55 -21.62
C GLU A 256 18.99 60.38 -20.22
N SER A 257 19.27 61.49 -19.53
CA SER A 257 19.85 61.47 -18.19
C SER A 257 18.83 61.00 -17.13
N SER A 258 19.30 60.33 -16.07
CA SER A 258 18.43 59.90 -14.96
C SER A 258 17.71 61.07 -14.26
N ARG A 259 18.28 62.28 -14.31
CA ARG A 259 17.65 63.50 -13.79
C ARG A 259 16.44 63.91 -14.63
N SER A 260 16.56 63.88 -15.96
CA SER A 260 15.46 64.19 -16.88
C SER A 260 14.30 63.19 -16.73
N ILE A 261 14.61 61.90 -16.75
CA ILE A 261 13.62 60.83 -16.59
C ILE A 261 12.91 60.93 -15.23
N GLY A 262 13.68 61.20 -14.16
CA GLY A 262 13.16 61.37 -12.81
C GLY A 262 12.17 62.54 -12.70
N ALA A 263 12.51 63.69 -13.28
CA ALA A 263 11.64 64.87 -13.28
C ALA A 263 10.27 64.59 -13.92
N ARG A 264 10.24 63.86 -15.05
CA ARG A 264 8.99 63.50 -15.75
C ARG A 264 8.10 62.53 -14.96
N LEU A 265 8.71 61.63 -14.17
CA LEU A 265 8.01 60.62 -13.38
C LEU A 265 7.79 61.01 -11.91
N GLY A 266 8.20 62.22 -11.52
CA GLY A 266 8.17 62.67 -10.12
C GLY A 266 9.01 61.81 -9.18
N LYS A 267 10.18 61.35 -9.63
CA LYS A 267 11.12 60.50 -8.86
C LYS A 267 12.53 61.08 -8.84
N ASP A 268 13.28 60.79 -7.77
CA ASP A 268 14.68 61.20 -7.67
C ASP A 268 15.58 60.47 -8.69
N ALA A 269 16.64 61.15 -9.15
CA ALA A 269 17.58 60.61 -10.12
C ALA A 269 18.32 59.36 -9.60
N SER A 270 18.57 59.24 -8.30
CA SER A 270 19.14 58.04 -7.68
C SER A 270 18.19 56.85 -7.74
N TYR A 271 16.89 57.07 -7.56
CA TYR A 271 15.87 56.02 -7.70
C TYR A 271 15.79 55.52 -9.14
N ILE A 272 15.81 56.41 -10.13
CA ILE A 272 15.85 56.02 -11.54
C ILE A 272 17.11 55.19 -11.86
N ARG A 273 18.29 55.58 -11.33
CA ARG A 273 19.52 54.77 -11.45
C ARG A 273 19.36 53.38 -10.83
N HIS A 274 18.75 53.29 -9.65
CA HIS A 274 18.48 52.02 -8.97
C HIS A 274 17.56 51.12 -9.81
N VAL A 275 16.44 51.66 -10.31
CA VAL A 275 15.48 50.94 -11.17
C VAL A 275 16.21 50.40 -12.40
N ARG A 276 16.91 51.26 -13.15
CA ARG A 276 17.70 50.85 -14.34
C ARG A 276 18.66 49.71 -14.03
N SER A 277 19.44 49.85 -12.96
CA SER A 277 20.43 48.84 -12.56
C SER A 277 19.77 47.50 -12.25
N ARG A 278 18.65 47.51 -11.52
CA ARG A 278 17.89 46.30 -11.18
C ARG A 278 17.25 45.67 -12.42
N VAL A 279 16.66 46.45 -13.32
CA VAL A 279 16.02 45.95 -14.55
C VAL A 279 17.06 45.31 -15.48
N ARG A 280 18.17 46.00 -15.75
CA ARG A 280 19.25 45.47 -16.62
C ARG A 280 19.89 44.19 -16.08
N ARG A 281 19.88 44.00 -14.76
CA ARG A 281 20.35 42.77 -14.10
C ARG A 281 19.28 41.67 -14.00
N GLY A 282 18.08 41.87 -14.56
CA GLY A 282 16.96 40.94 -14.44
C GLY A 282 16.39 40.81 -13.01
N ARG A 283 16.68 41.78 -12.13
CA ARG A 283 16.30 41.75 -10.69
C ARG A 283 15.11 42.66 -10.36
N TRP A 284 14.51 43.32 -11.34
CA TRP A 284 13.29 44.09 -11.14
C TRP A 284 12.07 43.22 -11.40
N VAL A 285 11.39 42.83 -10.33
CA VAL A 285 10.21 41.97 -10.36
C VAL A 285 9.06 42.63 -9.61
N TYR A 286 7.85 42.34 -10.06
CA TYR A 286 6.58 42.77 -9.46
C TYR A 286 5.98 41.72 -8.53
N GLU A 287 6.50 40.50 -8.58
CA GLU A 287 6.10 39.39 -7.72
C GLU A 287 7.35 38.69 -7.19
N LYS A 288 7.21 38.09 -6.01
CA LYS A 288 8.26 37.26 -5.40
C LYS A 288 7.65 35.98 -4.89
N THR A 289 8.23 34.85 -5.27
CA THR A 289 7.94 33.56 -4.64
C THR A 289 8.95 33.34 -3.53
N GLN A 290 8.47 33.01 -2.34
CA GLN A 290 9.33 32.71 -1.20
C GLN A 290 8.67 31.62 -0.35
N GLY A 291 9.50 30.77 0.24
CA GLY A 291 9.08 29.71 1.15
C GLY A 291 8.76 30.21 2.55
N LEU A 292 8.62 29.26 3.45
CA LEU A 292 8.37 29.51 4.87
C LEU A 292 9.52 30.30 5.51
N ILE A 293 9.16 31.27 6.35
CA ILE A 293 10.11 32.00 7.20
C ILE A 293 10.07 31.37 8.58
N VAL A 294 11.25 30.99 9.09
CA VAL A 294 11.44 30.45 10.44
C VAL A 294 12.25 31.47 11.24
N GLU A 295 11.66 32.00 12.31
CA GLU A 295 12.23 33.05 13.19
C GLU A 295 11.87 32.67 14.64
N ASP A 296 12.85 32.54 15.54
CA ASP A 296 12.65 32.38 17.00
C ASP A 296 11.58 31.33 17.40
N ASP A 297 11.67 30.10 16.85
CA ASP A 297 10.73 28.99 17.04
C ASP A 297 9.28 29.26 16.55
N ALA A 298 9.09 30.28 15.72
CA ALA A 298 7.85 30.55 15.02
C ALA A 298 8.04 30.40 13.50
N VAL A 299 6.95 30.01 12.83
CA VAL A 299 6.87 29.91 11.37
C VAL A 299 5.79 30.82 10.82
N ARG A 300 6.05 31.41 9.65
CA ARG A 300 5.09 32.25 8.93
C ARG A 300 5.46 32.33 7.46
N PHE A 301 4.50 32.69 6.62
CA PHE A 301 4.81 33.09 5.25
C PHE A 301 5.11 34.61 5.15
N PRO A 302 5.78 35.05 4.07
CA PRO A 302 5.90 36.48 3.76
C PRO A 302 4.54 37.18 3.71
N ASN A 303 4.49 38.43 4.18
CA ASN A 303 3.27 39.25 4.34
C ASN A 303 2.21 38.71 5.32
N GLU A 304 2.48 37.61 6.01
CA GLU A 304 1.68 37.18 7.15
C GLU A 304 1.99 38.05 8.37
N HIS A 305 0.94 38.51 9.08
CA HIS A 305 1.11 39.34 10.27
C HIS A 305 1.91 38.61 11.35
N ARG A 306 2.76 39.34 12.09
CA ARG A 306 3.47 38.82 13.27
C ARG A 306 2.56 38.81 14.53
N PRO A 307 2.83 37.94 15.52
CA PRO A 307 3.82 36.85 15.51
C PRO A 307 3.43 35.71 14.56
N GLY A 308 4.37 34.85 14.18
CA GLY A 308 4.07 33.61 13.45
C GLY A 308 3.31 32.59 14.32
N ILE A 309 3.01 31.42 13.78
CA ILE A 309 2.52 30.28 14.59
C ILE A 309 3.73 29.49 15.13
N PRO A 310 3.60 28.73 16.23
CA PRO A 310 4.71 27.92 16.76
C PRO A 310 5.22 26.92 15.72
N ARG A 311 6.55 26.72 15.66
CA ARG A 311 7.18 25.71 14.82
C ARG A 311 6.90 24.30 15.33
N HIS A 312 7.08 24.09 16.62
CA HIS A 312 6.86 22.80 17.26
C HIS A 312 5.52 22.81 17.99
N VAL A 313 4.61 21.91 17.61
CA VAL A 313 3.27 21.84 18.19
C VAL A 313 3.02 20.43 18.71
N GLN A 314 2.72 20.30 19.99
CA GLN A 314 2.39 19.01 20.56
C GLN A 314 1.03 18.52 20.02
N LEU A 315 0.98 17.27 19.55
CA LEU A 315 -0.27 16.60 19.24
C LEU A 315 -0.90 16.08 20.53
N ASP A 316 -1.68 16.95 21.18
CA ASP A 316 -2.44 16.69 22.38
C ASP A 316 -3.96 16.70 22.10
N LYS A 317 -4.78 16.56 23.15
CA LYS A 317 -6.24 16.56 23.01
C LYS A 317 -6.78 17.83 22.33
N PRO A 318 -6.41 19.06 22.75
CA PRO A 318 -6.80 20.29 22.05
C PRO A 318 -6.50 20.27 20.55
N LEU A 319 -5.28 19.89 20.14
CA LEU A 319 -4.96 19.84 18.72
C LEU A 319 -5.74 18.73 17.99
N ALA A 320 -5.87 17.55 18.58
CA ALA A 320 -6.65 16.45 18.00
C ALA A 320 -8.12 16.83 17.78
N ARG A 321 -8.73 17.53 18.74
CA ARG A 321 -10.12 18.03 18.61
C ARG A 321 -10.23 19.07 17.49
N LEU A 322 -9.28 19.99 17.37
CA LEU A 322 -9.24 20.93 16.24
C LEU A 322 -9.15 20.22 14.89
N LEU A 323 -8.34 19.17 14.79
CA LEU A 323 -8.19 18.37 13.56
C LEU A 323 -9.49 17.59 13.25
N GLY A 324 -10.17 17.05 14.27
CA GLY A 324 -11.47 16.38 14.14
C GLY A 324 -12.55 17.35 13.65
N PHE A 325 -12.69 18.52 14.29
CA PHE A 325 -13.59 19.57 13.82
C PHE A 325 -13.23 20.09 12.43
N TYR A 326 -11.94 20.08 12.05
CA TYR A 326 -11.58 20.47 10.69
C TYR A 326 -12.09 19.44 9.67
N CYS A 327 -11.97 18.15 9.98
CA CYS A 327 -12.52 17.08 9.16
C CYS A 327 -14.05 17.14 9.07
N ALA A 328 -14.76 17.60 10.10
CA ALA A 328 -16.20 17.85 10.03
C ALA A 328 -16.52 19.18 9.32
N GLU A 329 -16.27 20.29 9.99
CA GLU A 329 -16.75 21.65 9.66
C GLU A 329 -15.69 22.59 9.09
N GLY A 330 -14.44 22.10 8.98
CA GLY A 330 -13.30 22.89 8.54
C GLY A 330 -13.17 23.02 7.02
N SER A 331 -12.64 24.17 6.61
CA SER A 331 -12.20 24.43 5.24
C SER A 331 -11.07 25.45 5.18
N VAL A 332 -10.29 25.37 4.10
CA VAL A 332 -9.31 26.40 3.74
C VAL A 332 -9.83 27.18 2.54
N THR A 333 -10.02 28.48 2.75
CA THR A 333 -10.51 29.41 1.72
C THR A 333 -9.38 30.33 1.26
N ARG A 334 -9.44 30.76 0.00
CA ARG A 334 -8.47 31.67 -0.61
C ARG A 334 -9.12 33.01 -0.87
N SER A 335 -8.43 34.11 -0.58
CA SER A 335 -8.90 35.43 -0.99
C SER A 335 -8.89 35.57 -2.51
N LYS A 336 -9.98 36.11 -3.09
CA LYS A 336 -10.09 36.37 -4.54
C LYS A 336 -9.14 37.48 -4.99
N THR A 337 -8.86 38.44 -4.12
CA THR A 337 -8.03 39.62 -4.42
C THR A 337 -6.59 39.49 -3.93
N ARG A 338 -6.31 38.47 -3.11
CA ARG A 338 -4.98 38.19 -2.55
C ARG A 338 -4.74 36.67 -2.62
N PRO A 339 -4.29 36.13 -3.77
CA PRO A 339 -4.24 34.68 -4.01
C PRO A 339 -3.41 33.90 -2.98
N ASN A 340 -2.55 34.57 -2.22
CA ASN A 340 -1.66 33.94 -1.24
C ASN A 340 -2.07 34.22 0.21
N SER A 341 -3.19 34.91 0.39
CA SER A 341 -3.89 35.04 1.67
C SER A 341 -4.93 33.93 1.80
N LEU A 342 -4.55 32.89 2.55
CA LEU A 342 -5.43 31.78 2.89
C LEU A 342 -6.09 32.05 4.25
N ARG A 343 -7.29 31.51 4.42
CA ARG A 343 -8.05 31.57 5.66
C ARG A 343 -8.46 30.17 6.06
N LEU A 344 -8.16 29.82 7.31
CA LEU A 344 -8.75 28.67 7.98
C LEU A 344 -10.15 29.08 8.46
N VAL A 345 -11.15 28.25 8.18
CA VAL A 345 -12.55 28.52 8.50
C VAL A 345 -13.18 27.26 9.07
N PHE A 346 -13.84 27.38 10.22
CA PHE A 346 -14.76 26.37 10.76
C PHE A 346 -16.16 26.97 10.75
N ALA A 347 -17.15 26.27 10.21
CA ALA A 347 -18.51 26.79 10.07
C ALA A 347 -19.51 25.92 10.82
N PHE A 348 -20.12 26.46 11.87
CA PHE A 348 -21.06 25.72 12.72
C PHE A 348 -22.47 26.30 12.62
N ALA A 349 -23.50 25.48 12.82
CA ALA A 349 -24.88 25.95 13.00
C ALA A 349 -24.97 26.87 14.23
N HIS A 350 -25.93 27.81 14.23
CA HIS A 350 -26.04 28.80 15.32
C HIS A 350 -26.20 28.17 16.71
N SER A 351 -26.82 26.99 16.81
CA SER A 351 -27.01 26.25 18.06
C SER A 351 -25.72 25.63 18.64
N GLU A 352 -24.67 25.45 17.83
CA GLU A 352 -23.45 24.73 18.22
C GLU A 352 -22.44 25.64 18.93
N GLN A 353 -22.88 26.35 19.97
CA GLN A 353 -22.06 27.32 20.70
C GLN A 353 -20.84 26.66 21.36
N ARG A 354 -21.02 25.47 21.94
CA ARG A 354 -19.95 24.74 22.65
C ARG A 354 -18.76 24.42 21.74
N ALA A 355 -19.02 23.89 20.54
CA ALA A 355 -17.98 23.58 19.58
C ALA A 355 -17.23 24.85 19.10
N ARG A 356 -17.96 25.95 18.89
CA ARG A 356 -17.34 27.25 18.55
C ARG A 356 -16.39 27.75 19.62
N ASP A 357 -16.83 27.73 20.87
CA ASP A 357 -16.03 28.20 22.00
C ASP A 357 -14.77 27.34 22.17
N GLU A 358 -14.91 26.02 22.06
CA GLU A 358 -13.79 25.10 22.14
C GLU A 358 -12.77 25.29 21.01
N VAL A 359 -13.23 25.44 19.76
CA VAL A 359 -12.34 25.72 18.63
C VAL A 359 -11.58 27.03 18.86
N ARG A 360 -12.27 28.07 19.36
CA ARG A 360 -11.66 29.38 19.63
C ARG A 360 -10.61 29.31 20.73
N GLU A 361 -10.92 28.65 21.84
CA GLU A 361 -10.01 28.44 22.96
C GLU A 361 -8.79 27.62 22.50
N SER A 362 -9.02 26.50 21.81
CA SER A 362 -7.95 25.61 21.35
C SER A 362 -7.03 26.29 20.34
N LEU A 363 -7.56 27.08 19.41
CA LEU A 363 -6.72 27.86 18.48
C LEU A 363 -5.83 28.87 19.21
N THR A 364 -6.39 29.54 20.22
CA THR A 364 -5.64 30.51 21.02
C THR A 364 -4.56 29.80 21.84
N LYS A 365 -4.91 28.68 22.48
CA LYS A 365 -4.00 27.90 23.34
C LYS A 365 -2.88 27.23 22.56
N VAL A 366 -3.20 26.58 21.45
CA VAL A 366 -2.24 25.76 20.67
C VAL A 366 -1.37 26.62 19.77
N PHE A 367 -1.93 27.66 19.16
CA PHE A 367 -1.23 28.45 18.13
C PHE A 367 -1.02 29.92 18.49
N GLY A 368 -1.55 30.40 19.61
CA GLY A 368 -1.45 31.81 19.99
C GLY A 368 -2.20 32.75 19.04
N VAL A 369 -3.21 32.24 18.31
CA VAL A 369 -3.97 33.02 17.31
C VAL A 369 -5.35 33.39 17.83
N GLY A 370 -5.74 34.67 17.67
CA GLY A 370 -7.09 35.14 17.94
C GLY A 370 -7.99 34.98 16.71
N PRO A 371 -8.96 34.07 16.70
CA PRO A 371 -9.86 33.92 15.57
C PRO A 371 -11.00 34.95 15.60
N GLN A 372 -11.54 35.27 14.42
CA GLN A 372 -12.70 36.14 14.27
C GLN A 372 -13.97 35.32 14.05
N GLU A 373 -15.03 35.66 14.78
CA GLU A 373 -16.35 35.07 14.61
C GLU A 373 -17.18 35.89 13.61
N VAL A 374 -17.67 35.23 12.57
CA VAL A 374 -18.42 35.85 11.48
C VAL A 374 -19.77 35.17 11.37
N ARG A 375 -20.83 35.86 11.81
CA ARG A 375 -22.20 35.38 11.68
C ARG A 375 -22.66 35.46 10.22
N ARG A 376 -23.17 34.35 9.69
CA ARG A 376 -23.78 34.22 8.35
C ARG A 376 -25.27 33.91 8.51
N SER A 377 -25.97 33.71 7.39
CA SER A 377 -27.41 33.45 7.39
C SER A 377 -27.81 32.13 8.05
N THR A 378 -27.01 31.07 7.91
CA THR A 378 -27.31 29.73 8.43
C THR A 378 -26.27 29.21 9.42
N THR A 379 -25.10 29.84 9.47
CA THR A 379 -23.94 29.37 10.22
C THR A 379 -23.22 30.52 10.89
N THR A 380 -22.42 30.21 11.90
CA THR A 380 -21.46 31.13 12.50
C THR A 380 -20.07 30.56 12.27
N ALA A 381 -19.24 31.34 11.58
CA ALA A 381 -17.93 30.88 11.12
C ALA A 381 -16.80 31.43 12.00
N ILE A 382 -15.94 30.56 12.50
CA ILE A 382 -14.68 30.92 13.15
C ILE A 382 -13.61 31.01 12.07
N THR A 383 -12.99 32.18 11.91
CA THR A 383 -12.09 32.48 10.78
C THR A 383 -10.73 32.99 11.24
N ILE A 384 -9.66 32.49 10.60
CA ILE A 384 -8.27 32.85 10.93
C ILE A 384 -7.51 33.20 9.66
N GLY A 385 -6.98 34.42 9.61
CA GLY A 385 -6.19 34.96 8.49
C GLY A 385 -4.70 34.64 8.58
N LYS A 386 -4.33 33.38 8.82
CA LYS A 386 -2.94 32.90 8.90
C LYS A 386 -2.71 31.84 7.83
N SER A 387 -1.93 32.17 6.80
CA SER A 387 -1.68 31.25 5.69
C SER A 387 -0.90 30.02 6.14
N SER A 388 0.09 30.20 7.03
CA SER A 388 0.83 29.10 7.65
C SER A 388 -0.10 28.07 8.31
N LEU A 389 -1.01 28.53 9.16
CA LEU A 389 -1.98 27.69 9.86
C LEU A 389 -2.97 27.01 8.92
N ALA A 390 -3.51 27.75 7.95
CA ALA A 390 -4.42 27.17 6.95
C ALA A 390 -3.73 26.07 6.13
N LEU A 391 -2.45 26.26 5.78
CA LEU A 391 -1.67 25.27 5.03
C LEU A 391 -1.29 24.07 5.89
N LEU A 392 -1.01 24.24 7.18
CA LEU A 392 -0.79 23.14 8.12
C LEU A 392 -2.01 22.22 8.19
N PHE A 393 -3.20 22.76 8.42
CA PHE A 393 -4.44 21.95 8.46
C PHE A 393 -4.71 21.24 7.14
N ARG A 394 -4.42 21.89 6.01
CA ARG A 394 -4.50 21.26 4.68
C ARG A 394 -3.46 20.16 4.50
N ALA A 395 -2.25 20.32 5.01
CA ALA A 395 -1.19 19.32 4.93
C ALA A 395 -1.49 18.08 5.78
N LEU A 396 -2.13 18.25 6.94
CA LEU A 396 -2.52 17.16 7.83
C LEU A 396 -3.80 16.46 7.37
N CYS A 397 -4.89 17.22 7.20
CA CYS A 397 -6.23 16.68 6.99
C CYS A 397 -6.71 16.75 5.54
N GLY A 398 -5.95 17.36 4.62
CA GLY A 398 -6.36 17.54 3.23
C GLY A 398 -7.28 18.74 2.96
N LYS A 399 -7.80 18.84 1.73
CA LYS A 399 -8.57 20.00 1.24
C LYS A 399 -9.85 19.59 0.53
N GLY A 400 -10.95 20.28 0.86
CA GLY A 400 -12.26 20.06 0.26
C GLY A 400 -12.88 18.75 0.74
N ALA A 401 -14.20 18.60 0.63
CA ALA A 401 -14.92 17.49 1.24
C ALA A 401 -14.41 16.10 0.79
N ALA A 402 -14.10 15.92 -0.50
CA ALA A 402 -13.62 14.66 -1.05
C ALA A 402 -12.14 14.35 -0.75
N GLY A 403 -11.34 15.38 -0.42
CA GLY A 403 -9.92 15.24 -0.15
C GLY A 403 -9.56 15.30 1.34
N LYS A 404 -10.56 15.29 2.23
CA LYS A 404 -10.34 15.23 3.68
C LYS A 404 -9.85 13.84 4.08
N ARG A 405 -9.03 13.73 5.14
CA ARG A 405 -8.53 12.46 5.69
C ARG A 405 -8.25 12.58 7.18
N VAL A 406 -8.18 11.43 7.86
CA VAL A 406 -7.59 11.36 9.20
C VAL A 406 -6.08 11.60 9.07
N PRO A 407 -5.47 12.53 9.82
CA PRO A 407 -4.02 12.72 9.80
C PRO A 407 -3.28 11.46 10.23
N ALA A 408 -2.23 11.09 9.51
CA ALA A 408 -1.42 9.90 9.80
C ALA A 408 -0.92 9.84 11.25
N GLN A 409 -0.58 11.01 11.81
CA GLN A 409 -0.10 11.17 13.18
C GLN A 409 -1.13 10.76 14.23
N ILE A 410 -2.43 10.83 13.93
CA ILE A 410 -3.47 10.41 14.88
C ILE A 410 -3.38 8.91 15.16
N PHE A 411 -3.11 8.06 14.16
CA PHE A 411 -3.05 6.62 14.36
C PHE A 411 -1.89 6.17 15.27
N ALA A 412 -0.80 6.93 15.33
CA ALA A 412 0.35 6.65 16.19
C ALA A 412 0.29 7.36 17.55
N ALA A 413 -0.68 8.25 17.75
CA ALA A 413 -0.82 9.01 18.99
C ALA A 413 -1.39 8.17 20.14
N ASP A 414 -1.25 8.65 21.37
CA ASP A 414 -1.91 8.08 22.55
C ASP A 414 -3.42 7.87 22.33
N THR A 415 -3.98 6.79 22.89
CA THR A 415 -5.41 6.47 22.79
C THR A 415 -6.31 7.66 23.18
N SER A 416 -5.90 8.46 24.17
CA SER A 416 -6.69 9.61 24.60
C SER A 416 -6.72 10.77 23.57
N VAL A 417 -5.72 10.84 22.70
CA VAL A 417 -5.62 11.80 21.58
C VAL A 417 -6.41 11.28 20.38
N GLN A 418 -6.31 9.97 20.12
CA GLN A 418 -7.13 9.26 19.13
C GLN A 418 -8.63 9.44 19.38
N GLU A 419 -9.08 9.21 20.61
CA GLU A 419 -10.47 9.42 21.05
C GLU A 419 -10.89 10.88 20.87
N ALA A 420 -10.03 11.82 21.29
CA ALA A 420 -10.33 13.24 21.18
C ALA A 420 -10.58 13.68 19.72
N PHE A 421 -9.78 13.18 18.77
CA PHE A 421 -10.03 13.42 17.34
C PHE A 421 -11.38 12.82 16.88
N LEU A 422 -11.63 11.56 17.22
CA LEU A 422 -12.84 10.84 16.80
C LEU A 422 -14.12 11.49 17.36
N GLU A 423 -14.10 11.88 18.64
CA GLU A 423 -15.20 12.58 19.31
C GLU A 423 -15.50 13.92 18.64
N ALA A 424 -14.49 14.75 18.39
CA ALA A 424 -14.71 16.04 17.72
C ALA A 424 -15.22 15.88 16.27
N TYR A 425 -14.77 14.84 15.55
CA TYR A 425 -15.32 14.54 14.23
C TYR A 425 -16.78 14.09 14.30
N LEU A 426 -17.14 13.24 15.27
CA LEU A 426 -18.52 12.80 15.53
C LEU A 426 -19.42 13.97 15.96
N GLU A 427 -18.93 14.88 16.80
CA GLU A 427 -19.68 16.06 17.26
C GLU A 427 -20.03 17.01 16.11
N GLY A 428 -19.16 17.12 15.10
CA GLY A 428 -19.42 18.00 13.95
C GLY A 428 -20.27 17.35 12.85
N ASP A 429 -19.90 16.16 12.39
CA ASP A 429 -20.47 15.55 11.16
C ASP A 429 -21.23 14.23 11.45
N GLY A 430 -21.41 13.92 12.73
CA GLY A 430 -21.93 12.65 13.20
C GLY A 430 -23.30 12.70 13.84
N HIS A 431 -23.87 11.52 14.03
CA HIS A 431 -25.15 11.32 14.71
C HIS A 431 -25.05 10.17 15.70
N GLU A 432 -25.43 10.43 16.95
CA GLU A 432 -25.63 9.41 17.99
C GLU A 432 -27.11 9.02 18.03
N TYR A 433 -27.40 7.76 17.73
CA TYR A 433 -28.73 7.18 17.84
C TYR A 433 -28.98 6.64 19.26
N PRO A 434 -30.24 6.54 19.69
CA PRO A 434 -30.62 5.80 20.89
C PRO A 434 -30.03 4.38 20.87
N GLY A 435 -29.51 3.93 22.02
CA GLY A 435 -28.84 2.63 22.15
C GLY A 435 -27.35 2.64 21.78
N GLY A 436 -26.72 3.81 21.69
CA GLY A 436 -25.26 3.95 21.59
C GLY A 436 -24.68 3.61 20.21
N LYS A 437 -25.49 3.71 19.14
CA LYS A 437 -25.01 3.59 17.76
C LYS A 437 -24.56 4.96 17.27
N PHE A 438 -23.41 5.02 16.64
CA PHE A 438 -22.87 6.21 16.01
C PHE A 438 -22.84 6.07 14.50
N SER A 439 -23.03 7.16 13.78
CA SER A 439 -22.77 7.22 12.34
C SER A 439 -22.16 8.55 11.92
N VAL A 440 -21.20 8.50 11.01
CA VAL A 440 -20.66 9.67 10.29
C VAL A 440 -20.77 9.40 8.80
N THR A 441 -21.00 10.44 7.99
CA THR A 441 -21.16 10.27 6.56
C THR A 441 -20.31 11.27 5.80
N THR A 442 -19.49 10.78 4.86
CA THR A 442 -18.56 11.61 4.09
C THR A 442 -18.52 11.19 2.63
N VAL A 443 -18.08 12.11 1.77
CA VAL A 443 -17.75 11.82 0.36
C VAL A 443 -16.27 11.52 0.16
N SER A 444 -15.44 11.67 1.21
CA SER A 444 -14.05 11.26 1.15
C SER A 444 -13.90 9.79 1.53
N ARG A 445 -13.49 8.98 0.55
CA ARG A 445 -13.10 7.58 0.79
C ARG A 445 -11.95 7.48 1.80
N GLU A 446 -10.97 8.39 1.69
CA GLU A 446 -9.79 8.41 2.55
C GLU A 446 -10.16 8.71 4.01
N LEU A 447 -11.10 9.64 4.24
CA LEU A 447 -11.61 9.93 5.57
C LEU A 447 -12.45 8.77 6.11
N ALA A 448 -13.35 8.19 5.30
CA ALA A 448 -14.18 7.07 5.73
C ALA A 448 -13.34 5.85 6.14
N TYR A 449 -12.36 5.48 5.32
CA TYR A 449 -11.49 4.35 5.63
C TYR A 449 -10.50 4.69 6.75
N GLY A 450 -10.03 5.92 6.83
CA GLY A 450 -9.22 6.41 7.95
C GLY A 450 -9.97 6.36 9.29
N VAL A 451 -11.26 6.74 9.33
CA VAL A 451 -12.10 6.60 10.53
C VAL A 451 -12.33 5.14 10.87
N ALA A 452 -12.51 4.27 9.88
CA ALA A 452 -12.63 2.83 10.12
C ALA A 452 -11.35 2.22 10.70
N LEU A 453 -10.17 2.58 10.18
CA LEU A 453 -8.88 2.19 10.77
C LEU A 453 -8.73 2.78 12.18
N LEU A 454 -9.11 4.05 12.33
CA LEU A 454 -9.48 4.77 13.56
C LEU A 454 -10.04 3.84 14.65
N LEU A 455 -11.23 3.34 14.33
CA LEU A 455 -12.03 2.51 15.20
C LEU A 455 -11.35 1.17 15.50
N LEU A 456 -10.70 0.54 14.51
CA LEU A 456 -9.96 -0.70 14.73
C LEU A 456 -8.79 -0.52 15.71
N CYS A 457 -8.05 0.58 15.62
CA CYS A 457 -7.00 0.92 16.58
C CYS A 457 -7.55 1.11 18.00
N LEU A 458 -8.78 1.64 18.12
CA LEU A 458 -9.50 1.77 19.38
C LEU A 458 -10.24 0.49 19.81
N GLY A 459 -10.05 -0.63 19.11
CA GLY A 459 -10.69 -1.91 19.42
C GLY A 459 -12.21 -1.92 19.17
N ARG A 460 -12.72 -1.05 18.29
CA ARG A 460 -14.13 -0.93 17.93
C ARG A 460 -14.33 -1.41 16.49
N LEU A 461 -15.38 -2.21 16.24
CA LEU A 461 -15.68 -2.68 14.90
C LEU A 461 -16.35 -1.58 14.05
N PRO A 462 -15.74 -1.13 12.94
CA PRO A 462 -16.43 -0.29 11.96
C PRO A 462 -17.35 -1.11 11.06
N SER A 463 -18.47 -0.51 10.67
CA SER A 463 -19.25 -0.91 9.51
C SER A 463 -19.19 0.21 8.47
N ILE A 464 -18.92 -0.12 7.21
CA ILE A 464 -18.81 0.87 6.13
C ILE A 464 -19.86 0.55 5.06
N TYR A 465 -20.75 1.49 4.82
CA TYR A 465 -21.75 1.44 3.76
C TYR A 465 -21.36 2.40 2.65
N VAL A 466 -21.37 1.93 1.40
CA VAL A 466 -21.08 2.74 0.22
C VAL A 466 -22.37 2.87 -0.59
N ALA A 467 -22.81 4.11 -0.83
CA ALA A 467 -23.97 4.41 -1.64
C ALA A 467 -23.56 5.15 -2.92
N ALA A 468 -24.00 4.64 -4.08
CA ALA A 468 -23.89 5.36 -5.34
C ALA A 468 -25.00 6.40 -5.42
N VAL A 469 -24.65 7.68 -5.34
CA VAL A 469 -25.59 8.81 -5.36
C VAL A 469 -25.59 9.53 -6.70
N GLY A 470 -24.63 9.24 -7.60
CA GLY A 470 -24.53 9.87 -8.92
C GLY A 470 -23.96 11.30 -8.88
N ALA A 471 -23.41 11.76 -10.00
CA ALA A 471 -22.64 13.02 -10.07
C ALA A 471 -23.48 14.31 -10.02
N GLU A 472 -24.79 14.21 -10.23
CA GLU A 472 -25.71 15.34 -10.22
C GLU A 472 -26.76 15.19 -9.13
N GLY A 473 -27.13 16.32 -8.51
CA GLY A 473 -28.20 16.39 -7.53
C GLY A 473 -28.90 17.74 -7.55
N ARG A 474 -30.00 17.85 -6.80
CA ARG A 474 -30.68 19.12 -6.56
C ARG A 474 -30.70 19.41 -5.07
N ILE A 475 -30.11 20.53 -4.65
CA ILE A 475 -30.20 21.04 -3.28
C ILE A 475 -31.03 22.32 -3.33
N GLN A 476 -32.18 22.33 -2.64
CA GLN A 476 -33.11 23.47 -2.64
C GLN A 476 -33.43 23.97 -4.06
N GLY A 477 -33.68 23.05 -4.99
CA GLY A 477 -34.00 23.34 -6.39
C GLY A 477 -32.81 23.67 -7.30
N ARG A 478 -31.60 23.91 -6.74
CA ARG A 478 -30.39 24.24 -7.50
C ARG A 478 -29.65 22.98 -7.94
N PRO A 479 -29.22 22.88 -9.22
CA PRO A 479 -28.36 21.80 -9.66
C PRO A 479 -27.01 21.92 -8.96
N VAL A 480 -26.54 20.81 -8.40
CA VAL A 480 -25.23 20.71 -7.77
C VAL A 480 -24.49 19.50 -8.32
N HIS A 481 -23.20 19.67 -8.56
CA HIS A 481 -22.31 18.53 -8.80
C HIS A 481 -21.86 17.97 -7.46
N ARG A 482 -22.00 16.66 -7.30
CA ARG A 482 -21.60 15.93 -6.09
C ARG A 482 -20.67 14.78 -6.45
N GLN A 483 -19.93 14.29 -5.46
CA GLN A 483 -19.18 13.06 -5.64
C GLN A 483 -20.15 11.90 -5.87
N PRO A 484 -19.82 10.96 -6.77
CA PRO A 484 -20.74 9.89 -7.17
C PRO A 484 -20.95 8.84 -6.07
N GLU A 485 -20.04 8.78 -5.10
CA GLU A 485 -20.09 7.86 -3.97
C GLU A 485 -20.17 8.62 -2.64
N GLN A 486 -20.94 8.05 -1.72
CA GLN A 486 -21.05 8.49 -0.34
C GLN A 486 -20.75 7.32 0.59
N PHE A 487 -19.97 7.57 1.63
CA PHE A 487 -19.51 6.59 2.59
C PHE A 487 -20.11 6.90 3.95
N THR A 488 -20.83 5.94 4.54
CA THR A 488 -21.31 6.03 5.92
C THR A 488 -20.55 5.02 6.77
N VAL A 489 -19.87 5.52 7.80
CA VAL A 489 -19.17 4.70 8.79
C VAL A 489 -20.04 4.63 10.04
N VAL A 490 -20.30 3.42 10.51
CA VAL A 490 -21.14 3.13 11.68
C VAL A 490 -20.36 2.30 12.67
N TRP A 491 -20.48 2.64 13.94
CA TRP A 491 -19.96 1.81 15.04
C TRP A 491 -20.86 1.96 16.27
N TYR A 492 -20.58 1.20 17.31
CA TYR A 492 -21.38 1.17 18.51
C TYR A 492 -20.49 1.41 19.73
N ARG A 493 -21.02 2.12 20.74
CA ARG A 493 -20.37 2.32 22.04
C ARG A 493 -20.16 0.98 22.73
N GLU A 494 -21.19 0.13 22.69
CA GLU A 494 -21.19 -1.21 23.29
C GLU A 494 -21.77 -2.22 22.30
N ARG A 495 -21.45 -3.50 22.51
CA ARG A 495 -21.95 -4.59 21.66
C ARG A 495 -23.46 -4.74 21.80
N GLY A 496 -24.20 -4.59 20.71
CA GLY A 496 -25.62 -4.95 20.66
C GLY A 496 -25.85 -6.46 20.49
N ALA A 497 -26.95 -6.98 21.05
CA ALA A 497 -27.31 -8.41 21.02
C ALA A 497 -27.50 -9.01 19.60
N ALA A 498 -27.78 -8.17 18.60
CA ALA A 498 -28.05 -8.60 17.22
C ALA A 498 -26.81 -8.78 16.32
N GLN A 499 -25.61 -8.52 16.83
CA GLN A 499 -24.38 -8.52 16.04
C GLN A 499 -23.77 -9.92 15.89
N LYS A 500 -23.50 -10.34 14.64
CA LYS A 500 -23.05 -11.68 14.28
C LYS A 500 -21.53 -11.89 14.32
N TRP A 501 -20.75 -10.82 14.40
CA TRP A 501 -19.29 -10.92 14.52
C TRP A 501 -18.84 -11.40 15.92
N ARG A 502 -17.59 -11.87 16.01
CA ARG A 502 -16.95 -12.23 17.29
C ARG A 502 -15.71 -11.39 17.55
N ASP A 503 -15.53 -11.00 18.80
CA ASP A 503 -14.25 -10.49 19.31
C ASP A 503 -13.43 -11.68 19.77
N VAL A 504 -12.21 -11.83 19.26
CA VAL A 504 -11.25 -12.88 19.66
C VAL A 504 -9.92 -12.25 20.09
N GLY A 505 -9.99 -11.17 20.87
CA GLY A 505 -8.83 -10.51 21.45
C GLY A 505 -8.15 -9.54 20.48
N LYS A 506 -7.14 -10.00 19.74
CA LYS A 506 -6.41 -9.14 18.78
C LYS A 506 -7.12 -8.97 17.43
N HIS A 507 -8.20 -9.71 17.20
CA HIS A 507 -8.91 -9.73 15.93
C HIS A 507 -10.42 -9.74 16.14
N PHE A 508 -11.14 -9.33 15.10
CA PHE A 508 -12.55 -9.63 14.92
C PHE A 508 -12.71 -10.76 13.90
N LEU A 509 -13.71 -11.60 14.11
CA LEU A 509 -14.17 -12.59 13.14
C LEU A 509 -15.47 -12.09 12.49
N ILE A 510 -15.42 -11.82 11.19
CA ILE A 510 -16.49 -11.17 10.44
C ILE A 510 -17.15 -12.18 9.50
N PRO A 511 -18.46 -12.44 9.62
CA PRO A 511 -19.07 -13.45 8.78
C PRO A 511 -19.22 -12.97 7.34
N VAL A 512 -18.98 -13.90 6.41
CA VAL A 512 -19.20 -13.71 4.98
C VAL A 512 -20.70 -13.60 4.73
N LYS A 513 -21.13 -12.56 4.01
CA LYS A 513 -22.54 -12.38 3.59
C LYS A 513 -22.83 -13.17 2.32
N SER A 514 -21.96 -13.04 1.31
CA SER A 514 -22.10 -13.73 0.03
C SER A 514 -20.77 -13.80 -0.71
N VAL A 515 -20.68 -14.75 -1.63
CA VAL A 515 -19.56 -14.94 -2.56
C VAL A 515 -20.15 -15.11 -3.95
N ALA A 516 -19.61 -14.40 -4.94
CA ALA A 516 -20.11 -14.44 -6.32
C ALA A 516 -18.96 -14.36 -7.33
N LEU A 517 -19.08 -15.10 -8.44
CA LEU A 517 -18.17 -14.98 -9.58
C LEU A 517 -18.59 -13.81 -10.48
N GLN A 518 -17.61 -13.05 -10.96
CA GLN A 518 -17.82 -11.90 -11.83
C GLN A 518 -16.80 -11.94 -12.97
N PRO A 519 -17.24 -11.98 -14.24
CA PRO A 519 -16.32 -11.92 -15.38
C PRO A 519 -15.47 -10.66 -15.32
N PHE A 520 -14.18 -10.81 -15.58
CA PHE A 520 -13.22 -9.72 -15.56
C PHE A 520 -12.19 -9.89 -16.68
N ASP A 521 -11.84 -8.77 -17.30
CA ASP A 521 -10.75 -8.66 -18.26
C ASP A 521 -9.99 -7.36 -17.94
N GLY A 522 -8.77 -7.50 -17.45
CA GLY A 522 -7.96 -6.35 -17.06
C GLY A 522 -6.79 -6.73 -16.16
N TYR A 523 -6.19 -5.71 -15.54
CA TYR A 523 -5.04 -5.91 -14.67
C TYR A 523 -5.45 -6.29 -13.25
N VAL A 524 -4.80 -7.32 -12.73
CA VAL A 524 -4.83 -7.71 -11.31
C VAL A 524 -3.47 -7.48 -10.67
N TYR A 525 -3.47 -7.31 -9.35
CA TYR A 525 -2.32 -6.84 -8.56
C TYR A 525 -2.11 -7.71 -7.34
N ASN A 526 -0.86 -7.85 -6.89
CA ASN A 526 -0.54 -8.44 -5.60
C ASN A 526 0.71 -7.75 -5.02
N LEU A 527 0.97 -7.96 -3.75
CA LEU A 527 2.16 -7.49 -3.04
C LEU A 527 2.97 -8.70 -2.59
N GLU A 528 4.26 -8.50 -2.36
CA GLU A 528 5.07 -9.31 -1.48
C GLU A 528 5.50 -8.43 -0.32
N VAL A 529 5.35 -8.97 0.88
CA VAL A 529 5.48 -8.30 2.16
C VAL A 529 6.42 -9.15 2.99
N GLU A 530 7.35 -8.50 3.70
CA GLU A 530 8.32 -9.18 4.55
C GLU A 530 7.66 -9.98 5.68
N ASP A 531 8.43 -10.87 6.30
CA ASP A 531 8.06 -11.69 7.45
C ASP A 531 6.81 -12.57 7.27
N GLU A 532 5.65 -12.10 7.74
CA GLU A 532 4.41 -12.88 7.83
C GLU A 532 3.82 -13.23 6.47
N HIS A 533 4.26 -12.56 5.41
CA HIS A 533 3.75 -12.74 4.06
C HIS A 533 2.24 -12.53 3.94
N THR A 534 1.73 -11.54 4.68
CA THR A 534 0.32 -11.15 4.72
C THR A 534 0.17 -9.64 4.65
N TYR A 535 -1.01 -9.18 4.24
CA TYR A 535 -1.42 -7.79 4.38
C TYR A 535 -2.95 -7.69 4.51
N LEU A 536 -3.46 -6.49 4.80
CA LEU A 536 -4.90 -6.25 4.90
C LEU A 536 -5.49 -5.70 3.60
N ALA A 537 -6.25 -6.53 2.89
CA ALA A 537 -7.01 -6.16 1.70
C ALA A 537 -8.51 -6.01 2.04
N GLY A 538 -9.07 -4.83 1.82
CA GLY A 538 -10.44 -4.52 2.27
C GLY A 538 -10.62 -4.72 3.77
N PHE A 539 -9.59 -4.40 4.55
CA PHE A 539 -9.46 -4.61 6.00
C PHE A 539 -9.19 -6.06 6.45
N PHE A 540 -9.29 -7.07 5.58
CA PHE A 540 -9.13 -8.47 5.99
C PHE A 540 -7.73 -9.00 5.73
N ALA A 541 -7.28 -9.88 6.61
CA ALA A 541 -6.01 -10.58 6.43
C ALA A 541 -6.08 -11.52 5.22
N VAL A 542 -5.11 -11.36 4.32
CA VAL A 542 -4.93 -12.16 3.11
C VAL A 542 -3.47 -12.51 2.89
N LYS A 543 -3.19 -13.53 2.07
CA LYS A 543 -1.82 -13.90 1.70
C LYS A 543 -1.26 -13.02 0.59
N ASN A 544 0.05 -12.88 0.60
CA ASN A 544 0.81 -12.19 -0.44
C ASN A 544 1.23 -13.15 -1.58
N CYS A 545 2.02 -12.64 -2.53
CA CYS A 545 2.69 -13.45 -3.55
C CYS A 545 4.09 -13.90 -3.08
N HIS A 546 4.39 -15.20 -3.07
CA HIS A 546 5.70 -15.75 -2.69
C HIS A 546 6.22 -16.71 -3.79
N ASN A 547 7.52 -16.68 -4.10
CA ASN A 547 8.19 -17.53 -5.12
C ASN A 547 7.67 -17.43 -6.58
N ALA A 548 6.98 -16.35 -6.97
CA ALA A 548 6.49 -16.19 -8.34
C ALA A 548 7.59 -16.23 -9.41
N LEU A 549 8.75 -15.63 -9.14
CA LEU A 549 9.87 -15.60 -10.10
C LEU A 549 10.41 -17.00 -10.44
N THR A 550 10.42 -17.93 -9.49
CA THR A 550 10.86 -19.31 -9.74
C THR A 550 9.74 -20.16 -10.32
N SER A 551 8.53 -20.05 -9.76
CA SER A 551 7.41 -20.96 -10.08
C SER A 551 6.68 -20.64 -11.39
N GLN A 552 6.75 -19.39 -11.87
CA GLN A 552 6.15 -18.97 -13.14
C GLN A 552 7.14 -18.93 -14.31
N ALA A 553 8.38 -19.38 -14.10
CA ALA A 553 9.39 -19.43 -15.17
C ALA A 553 8.92 -20.26 -16.37
N LEU A 554 9.14 -19.73 -17.58
CA LEU A 554 8.66 -20.26 -18.87
C LEU A 554 7.13 -20.29 -19.08
N ARG A 555 6.32 -20.04 -18.05
CA ARG A 555 4.86 -19.82 -18.17
C ARG A 555 4.55 -18.37 -18.47
N ASP A 556 5.28 -17.51 -17.79
CA ASP A 556 5.38 -16.11 -18.06
C ASP A 556 6.80 -15.85 -18.61
N PRO A 557 6.96 -15.29 -19.82
CA PRO A 557 8.26 -15.00 -20.42
C PRO A 557 9.18 -14.10 -19.59
N MET A 558 8.69 -13.58 -18.45
CA MET A 558 9.35 -12.59 -17.59
C MET A 558 9.47 -12.94 -16.13
N MET A 559 8.74 -13.95 -15.70
CA MET A 559 9.04 -14.59 -14.44
C MET A 559 10.23 -15.51 -14.69
N GLY A 560 11.23 -15.37 -13.84
CA GLY A 560 12.49 -16.08 -13.97
C GLY A 560 13.59 -15.31 -13.27
N VAL A 561 14.45 -16.04 -12.57
CA VAL A 561 15.77 -15.56 -12.19
C VAL A 561 16.78 -16.18 -13.17
N PRO A 562 17.88 -15.49 -13.50
CA PRO A 562 18.94 -16.11 -14.28
C PRO A 562 19.37 -17.41 -13.59
N PRO A 563 19.37 -18.55 -14.29
CA PRO A 563 19.87 -19.79 -13.71
C PRO A 563 21.35 -19.61 -13.39
N GLN A 564 21.76 -20.12 -12.24
CA GLN A 564 23.17 -20.18 -11.86
C GLN A 564 23.66 -21.57 -12.22
N ASP A 565 24.56 -21.62 -13.20
CA ASP A 565 25.23 -22.86 -13.60
C ASP A 565 25.97 -23.43 -12.38
N VAL A 566 25.69 -24.69 -12.09
CA VAL A 566 26.30 -25.37 -10.95
C VAL A 566 26.27 -26.87 -11.19
N THR A 567 27.30 -27.55 -10.72
CA THR A 567 27.41 -29.01 -10.74
C THR A 567 26.89 -29.61 -9.42
N PRO A 568 26.49 -30.90 -9.41
CA PRO A 568 26.14 -31.59 -8.17
C PRO A 568 27.24 -31.55 -7.11
N ALA A 569 28.51 -31.65 -7.55
CA ALA A 569 29.67 -31.60 -6.68
C ALA A 569 29.83 -30.22 -6.02
N GLU A 570 29.65 -29.13 -6.76
CA GLU A 570 29.76 -27.78 -6.20
C GLU A 570 28.70 -27.48 -5.14
N ILE A 571 27.48 -27.99 -5.31
CA ILE A 571 26.42 -27.86 -4.29
C ILE A 571 26.82 -28.60 -3.01
N ALA A 572 27.31 -29.84 -3.13
CA ALA A 572 27.73 -30.61 -1.99
C ALA A 572 29.00 -30.02 -1.31
N ASP A 573 29.92 -29.43 -2.07
CA ASP A 573 31.06 -28.68 -1.53
C ASP A 573 30.62 -27.41 -0.81
N LEU A 574 29.62 -26.72 -1.34
CA LEU A 574 29.02 -25.57 -0.68
C LEU A 574 28.39 -25.96 0.67
N ALA A 575 27.70 -27.10 0.72
CA ALA A 575 27.14 -27.62 1.98
C ALA A 575 28.22 -27.90 3.02
N GLN A 576 29.30 -28.59 2.63
CA GLN A 576 30.43 -28.86 3.53
C GLN A 576 31.12 -27.57 4.00
N ARG A 577 31.42 -26.64 3.09
CA ARG A 577 32.03 -25.34 3.39
C ARG A 577 31.25 -24.58 4.45
N HIS A 578 29.92 -24.62 4.35
CA HIS A 578 29.03 -23.95 5.29
C HIS A 578 28.62 -24.80 6.51
N ARG A 579 29.19 -26.00 6.66
CA ARG A 579 28.87 -26.96 7.73
C ARG A 579 27.37 -27.29 7.77
N ALA A 580 26.74 -27.36 6.60
CA ALA A 580 25.41 -27.92 6.47
C ALA A 580 25.49 -29.43 6.65
N ARG A 581 24.63 -29.96 7.51
CA ARG A 581 24.48 -31.41 7.68
C ARG A 581 23.52 -32.00 6.65
N ILE A 582 22.62 -31.16 6.15
CA ILE A 582 21.49 -31.56 5.32
C ILE A 582 21.54 -30.82 3.98
N LEU A 583 21.32 -31.54 2.88
CA LEU A 583 21.03 -31.01 1.56
C LEU A 583 19.54 -31.13 1.28
N THR A 584 18.89 -30.03 0.88
CA THR A 584 17.44 -29.97 0.70
C THR A 584 17.05 -29.55 -0.70
N SER A 585 16.25 -30.34 -1.42
CA SER A 585 15.60 -29.92 -2.66
C SER A 585 14.21 -29.31 -2.37
N THR A 586 14.00 -28.02 -2.71
CA THR A 586 12.85 -27.21 -2.25
C THR A 586 12.65 -25.88 -3.05
N TYR A 587 12.00 -24.87 -2.44
CA TYR A 587 11.54 -23.56 -2.96
C TYR A 587 10.33 -23.61 -3.89
N ASN A 588 10.55 -23.97 -5.14
CA ASN A 588 9.50 -24.28 -6.09
C ASN A 588 9.09 -25.74 -5.90
N GLU A 589 8.44 -26.35 -6.88
CA GLU A 589 8.14 -27.78 -6.79
C GLU A 589 9.36 -28.61 -7.22
N PRO A 590 10.02 -29.39 -6.34
CA PRO A 590 11.19 -30.17 -6.73
C PRO A 590 10.84 -31.40 -7.58
N LEU A 591 9.60 -31.92 -7.54
CA LEU A 591 9.18 -33.10 -8.33
C LEU A 591 9.47 -32.93 -9.83
N ILE A 592 9.27 -31.72 -10.36
CA ILE A 592 9.56 -31.39 -11.76
C ILE A 592 11.06 -31.38 -12.08
N THR A 593 11.93 -31.57 -11.09
CA THR A 593 13.41 -31.60 -11.19
C THR A 593 14.03 -32.77 -10.42
N SER A 594 13.29 -33.86 -10.23
CA SER A 594 13.70 -35.04 -9.44
C SER A 594 15.02 -35.67 -9.91
N GLU A 595 15.28 -35.72 -11.22
CA GLU A 595 16.51 -36.25 -11.82
C GLU A 595 17.74 -35.42 -11.41
N TRP A 596 17.59 -34.10 -11.31
CA TRP A 596 18.65 -33.21 -10.81
C TRP A 596 18.87 -33.39 -9.31
N ALA A 597 17.79 -33.43 -8.52
CA ALA A 597 17.87 -33.66 -7.09
C ALA A 597 18.59 -34.98 -6.76
N ARG A 598 18.30 -36.05 -7.52
CA ARG A 598 18.99 -37.35 -7.40
C ARG A 598 20.51 -37.20 -7.55
N GLU A 599 20.97 -36.45 -8.55
CA GLU A 599 22.41 -36.29 -8.79
C GLU A 599 23.10 -35.52 -7.68
N VAL A 600 22.48 -34.44 -7.21
CA VAL A 600 22.98 -33.66 -6.06
C VAL A 600 23.01 -34.52 -4.80
N PHE A 601 21.98 -35.34 -4.56
CA PHE A 601 21.93 -36.22 -3.41
C PHE A 601 22.92 -37.37 -3.48
N ARG A 602 23.22 -37.90 -4.67
CA ARG A 602 24.27 -38.90 -4.86
C ARG A 602 25.63 -38.36 -4.42
N GLU A 603 25.99 -37.15 -4.85
CA GLU A 603 27.22 -36.47 -4.41
C GLU A 603 27.19 -36.16 -2.90
N GLY A 604 26.05 -35.68 -2.40
CA GLY A 604 25.86 -35.37 -0.99
C GLY A 604 26.05 -36.59 -0.10
N LYS A 605 25.43 -37.72 -0.44
CA LYS A 605 25.53 -38.98 0.29
C LYS A 605 26.95 -39.54 0.27
N ALA A 606 27.66 -39.46 -0.85
CA ALA A 606 29.08 -39.84 -0.93
C ALA A 606 29.96 -39.04 0.05
N ARG A 607 29.50 -37.87 0.47
CA ARG A 607 30.15 -36.95 1.43
C ARG A 607 29.54 -36.99 2.83
N GLY A 608 28.65 -37.95 3.12
CA GLY A 608 28.02 -38.13 4.42
C GLY A 608 26.93 -37.12 4.76
N LEU A 609 26.40 -36.38 3.78
CA LEU A 609 25.29 -35.45 3.97
C LEU A 609 23.96 -36.19 3.99
N VAL A 610 23.04 -35.71 4.82
CA VAL A 610 21.65 -36.16 4.86
C VAL A 610 20.88 -35.46 3.75
N CYS A 611 20.12 -36.21 2.96
CA CYS A 611 19.38 -35.66 1.83
C CYS A 611 17.89 -35.56 2.15
N SER A 612 17.32 -34.36 1.99
CA SER A 612 15.91 -34.10 2.29
C SER A 612 15.16 -33.49 1.11
N TYR A 613 13.88 -33.81 1.01
CA TYR A 613 13.03 -33.47 -0.12
C TYR A 613 11.72 -32.85 0.38
N VAL A 614 11.43 -31.61 -0.03
CA VAL A 614 10.24 -30.87 0.42
C VAL A 614 9.36 -30.54 -0.79
N SER A 615 8.29 -31.31 -0.97
CA SER A 615 7.41 -31.31 -2.14
C SER A 615 5.96 -30.95 -1.77
N ASN A 616 5.17 -30.50 -2.74
CA ASN A 616 3.71 -30.37 -2.64
C ASN A 616 2.96 -31.71 -2.48
N GLY A 617 3.66 -32.84 -2.59
CA GLY A 617 3.06 -34.16 -2.42
C GLY A 617 2.34 -34.68 -3.65
N ASN A 618 2.39 -33.97 -4.78
CA ASN A 618 1.83 -34.40 -6.06
C ASN A 618 2.72 -35.46 -6.75
N ALA A 619 3.34 -36.36 -5.99
CA ALA A 619 4.27 -37.34 -6.51
C ALA A 619 3.51 -38.54 -7.11
N THR A 620 4.04 -39.13 -8.18
CA THR A 620 3.58 -40.45 -8.63
C THR A 620 4.39 -41.57 -7.93
N PRO A 621 3.91 -42.82 -7.89
CA PRO A 621 4.70 -43.94 -7.39
C PRO A 621 6.07 -44.06 -8.06
N GLU A 622 6.14 -43.86 -9.37
CA GLU A 622 7.35 -43.99 -10.17
C GLU A 622 8.46 -43.02 -9.72
N VAL A 623 8.11 -41.74 -9.48
CA VAL A 623 9.09 -40.76 -8.99
C VAL A 623 9.48 -41.00 -7.53
N LEU A 624 8.57 -41.52 -6.70
CA LEU A 624 8.88 -41.89 -5.33
C LEU A 624 9.88 -43.06 -5.29
N ASP A 625 9.65 -44.11 -6.08
CA ASP A 625 10.56 -45.24 -6.20
C ASP A 625 11.94 -44.82 -6.73
N TYR A 626 11.96 -43.90 -7.70
CA TYR A 626 13.18 -43.32 -8.25
C TYR A 626 13.99 -42.53 -7.21
N LEU A 627 13.33 -41.75 -6.36
CA LEU A 627 13.98 -40.93 -5.33
C LEU A 627 14.34 -41.70 -4.06
N ARG A 628 13.62 -42.79 -3.75
CA ARG A 628 13.73 -43.56 -2.51
C ARG A 628 15.16 -43.92 -2.08
N PRO A 629 16.09 -44.34 -2.97
CA PRO A 629 17.46 -44.67 -2.55
C PRO A 629 18.29 -43.44 -2.10
N TRP A 630 17.85 -42.24 -2.46
CA TRP A 630 18.63 -41.01 -2.38
C TRP A 630 18.08 -40.01 -1.36
N VAL A 631 16.88 -40.23 -0.82
CA VAL A 631 16.20 -39.33 0.11
C VAL A 631 16.13 -39.97 1.49
N ASP A 632 16.63 -39.27 2.51
CA ASP A 632 16.55 -39.69 3.91
C ASP A 632 15.32 -39.09 4.60
N LEU A 633 14.98 -37.85 4.25
CA LEU A 633 13.86 -37.12 4.85
C LEU A 633 12.93 -36.63 3.74
N TYR A 634 11.66 -37.01 3.79
CA TYR A 634 10.64 -36.53 2.85
C TYR A 634 9.57 -35.76 3.60
N LYS A 635 9.25 -34.55 3.13
CA LYS A 635 8.18 -33.73 3.66
C LYS A 635 7.22 -33.35 2.54
N VAL A 636 5.93 -33.62 2.78
CA VAL A 636 4.85 -32.97 2.05
C VAL A 636 4.54 -31.66 2.74
N ASP A 637 4.76 -30.57 2.02
CA ASP A 637 4.40 -29.21 2.38
C ASP A 637 3.36 -28.74 1.36
N LEU A 638 2.14 -28.43 1.80
CA LEU A 638 1.07 -28.04 0.88
C LEU A 638 1.38 -26.65 0.33
N LYS A 639 2.12 -26.61 -0.79
CA LYS A 639 2.46 -25.38 -1.51
C LYS A 639 1.19 -24.87 -2.19
N GLY A 640 0.58 -23.83 -1.62
CA GLY A 640 -0.55 -23.11 -2.21
C GLY A 640 -0.10 -22.21 -3.34
#